data_AF-A0A7W7Z644-F1
#
_entry.id   AF-A0A7W7Z644-F1
#
_cell.length_a   1.000
_cell.length_b   1.000
_cell.length_c   1.000
_cell.angle_alpha   90.00
_cell.angle_beta   90.00
_cell.angle_gamma   90.00
#
_symmetry.space_group_name_H-M   'P 1'
#
loop_
_entity.id
_entity.type
_entity.pdbx_description
1 polymer ?
#
loop_
_entity_poly.entity_id
_entity_poly.type
_entity_poly.pdbx_seq_one_letter_code
_entity_poly.pdbx_strand_id
1 'polypeptide(L)'
;MTSFVQRLGAEFVGSCILPIYQTSPNRFSLVPSMVPLPPTSAPRLEHDIFNDLVSLCSSAGYIHAIAHFCFRDHVVGFGDELQGEDYAKLFSFDRLIRTEIATLIGLMLRAPRDITLPDQKLLAQYIERTEALLKEMHAALNELGKATLTAAMADPTRSANPFTSAAMLREPIFYGAESAYTSQYRDLSVLKYGRDDAWLTKNKGFSVAEAKRVVAAICDFLNENMVTTLKNLKGVPPTQRTMLGGFEFSVADIVTKSGLSVDKVNAVVTAFSFPDNGNPTFTALHEFNAANAFPILKGEDQKYILFLYASLTEALYETPFYWMGADEAYEATAMANRGLFAEEFVADRMTKVFGVANVFRNVDLWETKARKKTISEIDTLVLFGDRAIAVQAKSKKLTLAARKGNDLQLQADFKGAVQDACDQAMLCSENLLNRSATFTDATGNEIAIPSVKQVYPICVGTDHYPALSFQARQFLEFKATDFINAPLVCDVFFIDVVTEFLDTPLRFLSYLELRARAGENILLSHETTALGYHLKGNLWLNENDLLLLGDDLGVDVDIAMAARRDGVPGEKVPHGILTALKGTAVGRIIEQIERRSEAGAIGVGLELLKLSGESADNLSRGIDAIVATAAKDGKPHDITVASSKAASGLTVHCNRLAESVAGPKLRWHCELRKYSVKATKWAGLVVEPGTGALRFAGLIDFPWKKDAEMDAATAHMAPPQPIKALQAFIRRGRIKRPKPGRNDQCPCGSGKKYKRCHLSMGGWPPAG
;
A
#
# COMPACT_ATOMS: atom_id res chain seq x y z
N MET A 1 23.68 25.82 -6.38
CA MET A 1 22.79 25.93 -7.56
C MET A 1 23.49 25.68 -8.90
N THR A 2 24.56 26.39 -9.25
CA THR A 2 25.19 26.30 -10.58
C THR A 2 25.65 24.89 -10.94
N SER A 3 26.24 24.14 -10.00
CA SER A 3 26.67 22.74 -10.23
C SER A 3 25.53 21.71 -10.24
N PHE A 4 24.37 22.02 -9.66
CA PHE A 4 23.18 21.15 -9.62
C PHE A 4 22.34 21.30 -10.88
N VAL A 5 22.07 22.55 -11.29
CA VAL A 5 21.38 22.87 -12.55
C VAL A 5 22.26 22.54 -13.77
N GLN A 6 23.59 22.66 -13.68
CA GLN A 6 24.50 22.21 -14.75
C GLN A 6 24.60 20.69 -14.86
N ARG A 7 24.62 19.94 -13.74
CA ARG A 7 24.61 18.47 -13.77
C ARG A 7 23.30 17.94 -14.33
N LEU A 8 22.16 18.45 -13.84
CA LEU A 8 20.85 18.06 -14.37
C LEU A 8 20.66 18.53 -15.81
N GLY A 9 21.00 19.75 -16.20
CA GLY A 9 20.88 20.20 -17.59
C GLY A 9 21.70 19.41 -18.62
N ALA A 10 22.74 18.69 -18.17
CA ALA A 10 23.57 17.81 -19.00
C ALA A 10 23.10 16.34 -19.01
N GLU A 11 22.45 15.86 -17.94
CA GLU A 11 21.95 14.47 -17.81
C GLU A 11 20.45 14.32 -18.11
N PHE A 12 19.67 15.41 -18.06
CA PHE A 12 18.22 15.41 -18.29
C PHE A 12 17.93 15.49 -19.79
N VAL A 13 17.76 14.32 -20.42
CA VAL A 13 17.43 14.18 -21.85
C VAL A 13 16.01 13.61 -22.06
N GLY A 14 15.33 13.19 -20.99
CA GLY A 14 14.03 12.48 -21.05
C GLY A 14 12.84 13.26 -20.51
N SER A 15 11.88 12.51 -19.96
CA SER A 15 10.61 12.98 -19.41
C SER A 15 10.72 13.27 -17.90
N CYS A 16 9.75 13.98 -17.34
CA CYS A 16 9.62 14.09 -15.90
C CYS A 16 8.18 13.95 -15.44
N ILE A 17 8.01 13.52 -14.20
CA ILE A 17 6.74 13.52 -13.50
C ILE A 17 6.87 14.26 -12.18
N LEU A 18 5.81 14.98 -11.81
CA LEU A 18 5.57 15.34 -10.41
C LEU A 18 5.35 14.05 -9.59
N PRO A 19 5.77 14.01 -8.32
CA PRO A 19 5.80 12.77 -7.59
C PRO A 19 4.38 12.30 -7.33
N ILE A 20 4.23 10.99 -7.34
CA ILE A 20 2.93 10.32 -7.31
C ILE A 20 2.42 10.23 -5.87
N TYR A 21 3.28 10.45 -4.88
CA TYR A 21 2.98 10.29 -3.47
C TYR A 21 4.12 10.78 -2.55
N GLN A 22 3.82 11.07 -1.28
CA GLN A 22 4.83 11.39 -0.25
C GLN A 22 5.38 10.11 0.41
N THR A 23 6.65 9.81 0.17
CA THR A 23 7.43 8.86 0.96
C THR A 23 7.85 9.47 2.29
N SER A 24 7.88 8.68 3.36
CA SER A 24 8.52 9.11 4.60
C SER A 24 10.03 9.24 4.36
N PRO A 25 10.70 10.27 4.90
CA PRO A 25 12.15 10.21 4.94
C PRO A 25 12.52 9.03 5.84
N ASN A 26 13.62 8.32 5.56
CA ASN A 26 14.19 7.35 6.51
C ASN A 26 14.59 7.98 7.87
N ARG A 27 14.36 9.29 8.06
CA ARG A 27 14.37 10.03 9.33
C ARG A 27 13.22 9.68 10.27
N PHE A 28 12.15 9.05 9.79
CA PHE A 28 11.03 8.60 10.62
C PHE A 28 11.52 7.53 11.58
N SER A 29 11.56 7.90 12.85
CA SER A 29 12.09 7.06 13.91
C SER A 29 10.93 6.32 14.56
N LEU A 30 10.52 5.17 13.98
CA LEU A 30 9.53 4.26 14.63
C LEU A 30 9.97 3.85 16.05
N VAL A 31 11.28 3.94 16.30
CA VAL A 31 11.92 3.94 17.62
C VAL A 31 12.82 5.17 17.64
N PRO A 32 12.75 6.09 18.63
CA PRO A 32 13.69 7.21 18.72
C PRO A 32 15.11 6.67 18.60
N SER A 33 15.89 7.20 17.65
CA SER A 33 17.28 6.77 17.43
C SER A 33 18.02 6.62 18.76
N MET A 34 18.35 5.37 19.12
CA MET A 34 19.27 5.04 20.22
C MET A 34 20.74 5.27 19.83
N VAL A 35 21.01 5.70 18.59
CA VAL A 35 22.35 6.14 18.19
C VAL A 35 22.60 7.48 18.88
N PRO A 36 23.64 7.61 19.72
CA PRO A 36 24.01 8.89 20.31
C PRO A 36 24.43 9.82 19.19
N LEU A 37 23.63 10.85 18.92
CA LEU A 37 24.13 12.00 18.19
C LEU A 37 25.25 12.62 19.05
N PRO A 38 26.35 13.12 18.44
CA PRO A 38 27.41 13.79 19.16
C PRO A 38 26.80 14.94 20.01
N PRO A 39 27.40 15.29 21.17
CA PRO A 39 26.82 16.26 22.09
C PRO A 39 26.75 17.62 21.42
N THR A 40 25.64 17.93 20.79
CA THR A 40 25.27 19.28 20.42
C THR A 40 24.63 19.95 21.64
N SER A 41 24.86 21.26 21.76
CA SER A 41 24.14 22.14 22.68
C SER A 41 22.65 21.78 22.79
N ALA A 42 22.07 21.95 23.97
CA ALA A 42 20.66 21.64 24.24
C ALA A 42 19.75 22.07 23.07
N PRO A 43 18.81 21.20 22.62
CA PRO A 43 17.95 21.49 21.49
C PRO A 43 17.20 22.82 21.72
N ARG A 44 17.19 23.68 20.70
CA ARG A 44 16.41 24.94 20.74
C ARG A 44 14.92 24.62 20.86
N LEU A 45 14.16 25.53 21.46
CA LEU A 45 12.71 25.38 21.58
C LEU A 45 12.06 25.39 20.20
N GLU A 46 11.05 24.53 20.00
CA GLU A 46 10.29 24.41 18.75
C GLU A 46 9.78 25.76 18.25
N HIS A 47 9.24 26.58 19.16
CA HIS A 47 8.68 27.90 18.85
C HIS A 47 9.72 28.87 18.28
N ASP A 48 10.96 28.84 18.80
CA ASP A 48 12.03 29.72 18.34
C ASP A 48 12.47 29.34 16.91
N ILE A 49 12.59 28.03 16.64
CA ILE A 49 12.92 27.50 15.31
C ILE A 49 11.81 27.85 14.32
N PHE A 50 10.54 27.71 14.73
CA PHE A 50 9.39 28.08 13.91
C PHE A 50 9.38 29.58 13.58
N ASN A 51 9.68 30.45 14.55
CA ASN A 51 9.75 31.90 14.31
C ASN A 51 10.92 32.29 13.38
N ASP A 52 12.06 31.61 13.48
CA ASP A 52 13.16 31.78 12.52
C ASP A 52 12.71 31.40 11.10
N LEU A 53 11.97 30.29 10.94
CA LEU A 53 11.39 29.89 9.66
C LEU A 53 10.37 30.92 9.15
N VAL A 54 9.52 31.48 10.01
CA VAL A 54 8.57 32.55 9.65
C VAL A 54 9.33 33.76 9.08
N SER A 55 10.37 34.22 9.79
CA SER A 55 11.20 35.35 9.37
C SER A 55 11.86 35.09 8.02
N LEU A 56 12.44 33.90 7.85
CA LEU A 56 13.10 33.50 6.61
C LEU A 56 12.10 33.40 5.44
N CYS A 57 10.97 32.73 5.63
CA CYS A 57 9.97 32.53 4.58
C CYS A 57 9.27 33.82 4.16
N SER A 58 9.27 34.84 5.02
CA SER A 58 8.73 36.17 4.73
C SER A 58 9.72 37.07 3.98
N SER A 59 10.94 36.58 3.69
CA SER A 59 11.95 37.36 2.98
C SER A 59 11.61 37.52 1.50
N ALA A 60 12.01 38.67 0.94
CA ALA A 60 11.85 39.00 -0.47
C ALA A 60 12.40 37.90 -1.40
N GLY A 61 11.61 37.45 -2.39
CA GLY A 61 12.05 36.45 -3.36
C GLY A 61 12.19 35.02 -2.82
N TYR A 62 11.80 34.73 -1.57
CA TYR A 62 11.90 33.39 -0.98
C TYR A 62 11.11 32.32 -1.75
N ILE A 63 10.11 32.72 -2.54
CA ILE A 63 9.36 31.85 -3.44
C ILE A 63 10.27 31.05 -4.40
N HIS A 64 11.43 31.60 -4.77
CA HIS A 64 12.41 30.89 -5.60
C HIS A 64 13.15 29.78 -4.85
N ALA A 65 13.29 29.89 -3.53
CA ALA A 65 13.81 28.80 -2.69
C ALA A 65 12.78 27.65 -2.62
N ILE A 66 11.50 27.96 -2.48
CA ILE A 66 10.43 26.95 -2.56
C ILE A 66 10.44 26.25 -3.92
N ALA A 67 10.51 27.01 -5.02
CA ALA A 67 10.61 26.43 -6.37
C ALA A 67 11.84 25.52 -6.52
N HIS A 68 12.98 25.91 -5.92
CA HIS A 68 14.19 25.08 -5.89
C HIS A 68 13.95 23.75 -5.16
N PHE A 69 13.36 23.79 -3.97
CA PHE A 69 13.06 22.59 -3.20
C PHE A 69 12.05 21.69 -3.90
N CYS A 70 10.97 22.24 -4.43
CA CYS A 70 9.98 21.46 -5.18
C CYS A 70 10.62 20.75 -6.37
N PHE A 71 11.48 21.46 -7.13
CA PHE A 71 12.17 20.84 -8.25
C PHE A 71 13.16 19.75 -7.82
N ARG A 72 14.01 20.05 -6.84
CA ARG A 72 15.06 19.13 -6.37
C ARG A 72 14.47 17.86 -5.76
N ASP A 73 13.48 18.04 -4.90
CA ASP A 73 13.03 17.02 -3.94
C ASP A 73 11.74 16.32 -4.37
N HIS A 74 10.97 16.89 -5.30
CA HIS A 74 9.66 16.34 -5.69
C HIS A 74 9.57 16.00 -7.19
N VAL A 75 10.33 16.63 -8.08
CA VAL A 75 10.29 16.27 -9.51
C VAL A 75 11.16 15.03 -9.78
N VAL A 76 10.59 13.97 -10.35
CA VAL A 76 11.34 12.77 -10.80
C VAL A 76 11.58 12.88 -12.30
N GLY A 77 12.85 12.89 -12.71
CA GLY A 77 13.25 12.79 -14.11
C GLY A 77 13.60 11.35 -14.44
N PHE A 78 13.22 10.91 -15.64
CA PHE A 78 13.50 9.56 -16.13
C PHE A 78 13.76 9.56 -17.63
N GLY A 79 14.35 8.48 -18.12
CA GLY A 79 14.64 8.28 -19.55
C GLY A 79 13.40 7.85 -20.34
N ASP A 80 13.51 6.73 -21.05
CA ASP A 80 12.41 6.16 -21.83
C ASP A 80 11.31 5.55 -20.93
N GLU A 81 11.71 4.90 -19.84
CA GLU A 81 10.85 4.26 -18.85
C GLU A 81 11.31 4.62 -17.44
N LEU A 82 10.35 4.75 -16.53
CA LEU A 82 10.54 5.01 -15.11
C LEU A 82 11.05 3.75 -14.41
N GLN A 83 12.18 3.86 -13.72
CA GLN A 83 12.87 2.76 -13.04
C GLN A 83 13.06 3.06 -11.54
N GLY A 84 13.36 2.02 -10.76
CA GLY A 84 13.59 2.18 -9.31
C GLY A 84 14.75 3.11 -8.97
N GLU A 85 15.76 3.21 -9.83
CA GLU A 85 16.90 4.13 -9.67
C GLU A 85 16.48 5.60 -9.73
N ASP A 86 15.46 5.93 -10.53
CA ASP A 86 14.92 7.30 -10.64
C ASP A 86 14.21 7.73 -9.35
N TYR A 87 13.61 6.76 -8.64
CA TYR A 87 12.95 6.94 -7.35
C TYR A 87 13.91 6.94 -6.17
N ALA A 88 15.13 6.40 -6.29
CA ALA A 88 16.05 6.25 -5.17
C ALA A 88 16.29 7.56 -4.40
N LYS A 89 16.30 8.70 -5.10
CA LYS A 89 16.43 10.03 -4.49
C LYS A 89 15.27 10.43 -3.58
N LEU A 90 14.07 9.89 -3.79
CA LEU A 90 12.89 10.16 -2.96
C LEU A 90 13.01 9.53 -1.56
N PHE A 91 13.93 8.57 -1.37
CA PHE A 91 14.19 7.95 -0.06
C PHE A 91 15.43 8.54 0.64
N SER A 92 16.02 9.61 0.09
CA SER A 92 17.18 10.27 0.68
C SER A 92 16.84 10.99 1.98
N PHE A 93 17.74 10.92 2.97
CA PHE A 93 17.64 11.65 4.22
C PHE A 93 17.80 13.16 4.07
N ASP A 94 18.37 13.63 2.96
CA ASP A 94 18.69 15.06 2.74
C ASP A 94 17.58 15.81 1.98
N ARG A 95 16.52 15.10 1.60
CA ARG A 95 15.37 15.64 0.86
C ARG A 95 14.36 16.29 1.82
N LEU A 96 13.74 17.39 1.38
CA LEU A 96 12.55 17.93 2.04
C LEU A 96 11.29 17.16 1.64
N ILE A 97 10.52 16.72 2.63
CA ILE A 97 9.25 16.04 2.38
C ILE A 97 8.13 17.03 2.08
N ARG A 98 7.00 16.52 1.59
CA ARG A 98 5.88 17.36 1.15
C ARG A 98 5.33 18.20 2.31
N THR A 99 5.20 17.66 3.52
CA THR A 99 4.72 18.40 4.71
C THR A 99 5.66 19.54 5.12
N GLU A 100 6.98 19.36 4.96
CA GLU A 100 7.97 20.43 5.17
C GLU A 100 7.80 21.53 4.13
N ILE A 101 7.73 21.19 2.83
CA ILE A 101 7.54 22.19 1.76
C ILE A 101 6.18 22.90 1.91
N ALA A 102 5.12 22.17 2.24
CA ALA A 102 3.80 22.74 2.51
C ALA A 102 3.85 23.73 3.68
N THR A 103 4.61 23.41 4.74
CA THR A 103 4.90 24.34 5.84
C THR A 103 5.59 25.60 5.33
N LEU A 104 6.63 25.49 4.50
CA LEU A 104 7.33 26.66 3.93
C LEU A 104 6.39 27.53 3.08
N ILE A 105 5.54 26.92 2.25
CA ILE A 105 4.52 27.63 1.47
C ILE A 105 3.55 28.36 2.41
N GLY A 106 3.05 27.67 3.44
CA GLY A 106 2.14 28.24 4.43
C GLY A 106 2.74 29.42 5.19
N LEU A 107 4.03 29.33 5.55
CA LEU A 107 4.77 30.40 6.22
C LEU A 107 5.02 31.60 5.31
N MET A 108 5.42 31.37 4.06
CA MET A 108 5.59 32.45 3.06
C MET A 108 4.29 33.24 2.89
N LEU A 109 3.13 32.56 2.93
CA LEU A 109 1.81 33.17 2.79
C LEU A 109 1.34 33.98 4.02
N ARG A 110 2.17 34.09 5.07
CA ARG A 110 1.91 35.01 6.20
C ARG A 110 2.28 36.46 5.89
N ALA A 111 3.07 36.69 4.85
CA ALA A 111 3.52 38.01 4.42
C ALA A 111 3.12 38.28 2.96
N PRO A 112 3.10 39.56 2.52
CA PRO A 112 2.98 39.89 1.12
C PRO A 112 4.05 39.16 0.29
N ARG A 113 3.63 38.57 -0.83
CA ARG A 113 4.55 37.81 -1.70
C ARG A 113 5.38 38.75 -2.56
N ASP A 114 6.69 38.54 -2.54
CA ASP A 114 7.62 39.14 -3.49
C ASP A 114 8.19 38.03 -4.38
N ILE A 115 8.00 38.16 -5.69
CA ILE A 115 8.46 37.20 -6.69
C ILE A 115 9.72 37.65 -7.43
N THR A 116 10.37 38.71 -6.94
CA THR A 116 11.65 39.18 -7.47
C THR A 116 12.72 38.12 -7.25
N LEU A 117 13.47 37.80 -8.31
CA LEU A 117 14.58 36.85 -8.22
C LEU A 117 15.72 37.43 -7.37
N PRO A 118 16.05 36.85 -6.20
CA PRO A 118 17.20 37.26 -5.42
C PRO A 118 18.50 36.89 -6.14
N ASP A 119 19.60 37.56 -5.77
CA ASP A 119 20.91 37.14 -6.25
C ASP A 119 21.24 35.70 -5.78
N GLN A 120 22.14 35.03 -6.49
CA GLN A 120 22.44 33.63 -6.23
C GLN A 120 23.01 33.35 -4.83
N LYS A 121 23.74 34.31 -4.25
CA LYS A 121 24.34 34.13 -2.92
C LYS A 121 23.25 34.20 -1.87
N LEU A 122 22.33 35.15 -1.99
CA LEU A 122 21.17 35.27 -1.10
C LEU A 122 20.25 34.05 -1.24
N LEU A 123 19.98 33.58 -2.46
CA LEU A 123 19.18 32.37 -2.67
C LEU A 123 19.83 31.12 -2.06
N ALA A 124 21.15 30.98 -2.17
CA ALA A 124 21.89 29.90 -1.52
C ALA A 124 21.78 29.98 0.03
N GLN A 125 21.84 31.19 0.59
CA GLN A 125 21.64 31.39 2.04
C GLN A 125 20.23 31.00 2.48
N TYR A 126 19.19 31.33 1.70
CA TYR A 126 17.82 30.87 1.97
C TYR A 126 17.76 29.35 2.02
N ILE A 127 18.32 28.69 1.01
CA ILE A 127 18.32 27.22 0.92
C ILE A 127 19.01 26.59 2.14
N GLU A 128 20.26 26.98 2.41
CA GLU A 128 21.07 26.41 3.50
C GLU A 128 20.44 26.66 4.87
N ARG A 129 19.88 27.87 5.09
CA ARG A 129 19.25 28.21 6.37
C ARG A 129 17.94 27.44 6.57
N THR A 130 17.13 27.26 5.53
CA THR A 130 15.90 26.47 5.60
C THR A 130 16.17 25.02 5.96
N GLU A 131 17.16 24.39 5.33
CA GLU A 131 17.54 23.00 5.63
C GLU A 131 18.06 22.84 7.06
N ALA A 132 18.90 23.78 7.52
CA ALA A 132 19.38 23.80 8.89
C ALA A 132 18.23 23.91 9.89
N LEU A 133 17.30 24.85 9.68
CA LEU A 133 16.17 25.07 10.57
C LEU A 133 15.19 23.88 10.61
N LEU A 134 14.91 23.26 9.47
CA LEU A 134 14.02 22.07 9.44
C LEU A 134 14.70 20.84 10.06
N LYS A 135 16.03 20.71 9.93
CA LYS A 135 16.79 19.71 10.67
C LYS A 135 16.78 19.97 12.19
N GLU A 136 16.95 21.22 12.62
CA GLU A 136 16.78 21.63 14.02
C GLU A 136 15.37 21.30 14.53
N MET A 137 14.34 21.57 13.71
CA MET A 137 12.94 21.29 14.02
C MET A 137 12.67 19.79 14.22
N HIS A 138 13.17 18.94 13.32
CA HIS A 138 13.07 17.48 13.47
C HIS A 138 13.75 16.99 14.76
N ALA A 139 14.93 17.52 15.09
CA ALA A 139 15.62 17.20 16.34
C ALA A 139 14.80 17.63 17.58
N ALA A 140 14.22 18.83 17.57
CA ALA A 140 13.40 19.32 18.67
C ALA A 140 12.17 18.43 18.94
N LEU A 141 11.49 17.97 17.88
CA LEU A 141 10.35 17.05 18.00
C LEU A 141 10.76 15.66 18.55
N ASN A 142 11.91 15.14 18.12
CA ASN A 142 12.45 13.87 18.62
C ASN A 142 12.84 13.94 20.11
N GLU A 143 13.45 15.04 20.55
CA GLU A 143 13.86 15.20 21.95
C GLU A 143 12.67 15.24 22.92
N LEU A 144 11.53 15.80 22.50
CA LEU A 144 10.29 15.74 23.28
C LEU A 144 9.83 14.28 23.50
N GLY A 145 9.92 13.45 22.45
CA GLY A 145 9.63 12.02 22.55
C GLY A 145 10.63 11.29 23.46
N LYS A 146 11.93 11.51 23.28
CA LYS A 146 12.97 10.91 24.13
C LYS A 146 12.82 11.29 25.60
N ALA A 147 12.52 12.54 25.91
CA ALA A 147 12.28 12.99 27.28
C ALA A 147 11.09 12.26 27.90
N THR A 148 10.00 12.09 27.15
CA THR A 148 8.81 11.34 27.57
C THR A 148 9.14 9.87 27.85
N LEU A 149 9.89 9.23 26.95
CA LEU A 149 10.32 7.84 27.12
C LEU A 149 11.25 7.66 28.32
N THR A 150 12.23 8.55 28.48
CA THR A 150 13.19 8.54 29.60
C THR A 150 12.47 8.69 30.94
N ALA A 151 11.50 9.61 31.02
CA ALA A 151 10.69 9.81 32.20
C ALA A 151 9.79 8.61 32.53
N ALA A 152 9.31 7.88 31.51
CA ALA A 152 8.55 6.65 31.72
C ALA A 152 9.45 5.49 32.20
N MET A 153 10.65 5.35 31.65
CA MET A 153 11.62 4.31 32.05
C MET A 153 12.19 4.55 33.47
N ALA A 154 12.25 5.80 33.92
CA ALA A 154 12.74 6.16 35.24
C ALA A 154 11.72 5.88 36.38
N ASP A 155 10.46 5.61 36.04
CA ASP A 155 9.40 5.30 37.00
C ASP A 155 8.92 3.84 36.83
N PRO A 156 9.47 2.89 37.62
CA PRO A 156 9.07 1.48 37.54
C PRO A 156 7.64 1.19 38.03
N THR A 157 6.92 2.19 38.56
CA THR A 157 5.49 2.05 38.95
C THR A 157 4.53 2.47 37.85
N ARG A 158 5.03 3.07 36.76
CA ARG A 158 4.22 3.54 35.64
C ARG A 158 3.83 2.35 34.75
N SER A 159 2.57 1.93 34.82
CA SER A 159 2.00 0.88 33.95
C SER A 159 1.57 1.39 32.56
N ALA A 160 1.63 2.70 32.32
CA ALA A 160 1.13 3.32 31.08
C ALA A 160 2.16 3.22 29.95
N ASN A 161 1.74 2.73 28.78
CA ASN A 161 2.55 2.67 27.57
C ASN A 161 3.01 4.08 27.14
N PRO A 162 4.31 4.43 27.15
CA PRO A 162 4.78 5.79 26.87
C PRO A 162 4.51 6.25 25.43
N PHE A 163 4.34 5.31 24.50
CA PHE A 163 4.07 5.56 23.08
C PHE A 163 2.62 6.01 22.81
N THR A 164 1.78 6.06 23.86
CA THR A 164 0.38 6.53 23.79
C THR A 164 0.24 8.04 23.97
N SER A 165 1.30 8.73 24.38
CA SER A 165 1.27 10.18 24.57
C SER A 165 1.29 10.92 23.23
N ALA A 166 0.54 12.01 23.13
CA ALA A 166 0.51 12.83 21.93
C ALA A 166 1.87 13.48 21.66
N ALA A 167 2.69 13.70 22.69
CA ALA A 167 4.09 14.13 22.56
C ALA A 167 4.94 13.16 21.72
N MET A 168 4.77 11.85 21.92
CA MET A 168 5.44 10.81 21.13
C MET A 168 4.91 10.72 19.69
N LEU A 169 3.67 11.14 19.46
CA LEU A 169 3.00 11.04 18.16
C LEU A 169 3.19 12.26 17.27
N ARG A 170 3.74 13.37 17.77
CA ARG A 170 3.94 14.59 16.97
C ARG A 170 4.88 14.38 15.78
N GLU A 171 6.01 13.70 16.00
CA GLU A 171 6.97 13.40 14.93
C GLU A 171 6.37 12.42 13.91
N PRO A 172 5.77 11.28 14.32
CA PRO A 172 5.10 10.38 13.38
C PRO A 172 3.97 11.01 12.56
N ILE A 173 3.17 11.88 13.18
CA ILE A 173 2.05 12.54 12.49
C ILE A 173 2.57 13.54 11.43
N PHE A 174 3.72 14.18 11.66
CA PHE A 174 4.27 15.20 10.75
C PHE A 174 5.17 14.61 9.65
N TYR A 175 6.00 13.61 10.00
CA TYR A 175 6.99 13.00 9.09
C TYR A 175 6.59 11.63 8.54
N GLY A 176 5.45 11.09 8.96
CA GLY A 176 4.90 9.86 8.40
C GLY A 176 4.68 9.96 6.90
N ALA A 177 4.79 8.82 6.21
CA ALA A 177 4.35 8.71 4.83
C ALA A 177 2.85 9.01 4.73
N GLU A 178 2.38 9.41 3.55
CA GLU A 178 0.95 9.59 3.32
C GLU A 178 0.25 8.21 3.26
N SER A 179 -0.90 8.01 2.63
CA SER A 179 -1.31 6.63 2.24
C SER A 179 -1.92 6.52 0.84
N ALA A 180 -2.14 7.64 0.17
CA ALA A 180 -2.81 7.73 -1.11
C ALA A 180 -1.94 8.33 -2.21
N TYR A 181 -1.87 7.67 -3.37
CA TYR A 181 -1.31 8.26 -4.57
C TYR A 181 -2.14 9.47 -5.06
N THR A 182 -1.50 10.41 -5.73
CA THR A 182 -2.16 11.61 -6.30
C THR A 182 -3.28 11.24 -7.28
N SER A 183 -3.09 10.17 -8.05
CA SER A 183 -4.12 9.59 -8.92
C SER A 183 -5.32 9.06 -8.14
N GLN A 184 -5.12 8.49 -6.96
CA GLN A 184 -6.20 8.03 -6.09
C GLN A 184 -7.00 9.19 -5.53
N TYR A 185 -6.35 10.22 -4.97
CA TYR A 185 -7.06 11.41 -4.51
C TYR A 185 -7.91 12.03 -5.62
N ARG A 186 -7.32 12.19 -6.82
CA ARG A 186 -7.99 12.71 -8.00
C ARG A 186 -9.18 11.84 -8.41
N ASP A 187 -9.00 10.52 -8.52
CA ASP A 187 -10.00 9.64 -9.13
C ASP A 187 -11.10 9.24 -8.13
N LEU A 188 -10.76 9.02 -6.87
CA LEU A 188 -11.72 8.68 -5.83
C LEU A 188 -12.57 9.88 -5.40
N SER A 189 -12.11 11.12 -5.63
CA SER A 189 -12.94 12.32 -5.39
C SER A 189 -14.28 12.27 -6.14
N VAL A 190 -14.27 11.72 -7.37
CA VAL A 190 -15.49 11.57 -8.19
C VAL A 190 -16.46 10.58 -7.57
N LEU A 191 -15.96 9.46 -7.04
CA LEU A 191 -16.79 8.46 -6.36
C LEU A 191 -17.32 9.00 -5.03
N LYS A 192 -16.52 9.78 -4.31
CA LYS A 192 -16.84 10.36 -3.02
C LYS A 192 -17.91 11.46 -3.12
N TYR A 193 -17.82 12.32 -4.13
CA TYR A 193 -18.66 13.52 -4.26
C TYR A 193 -19.63 13.50 -5.45
N GLY A 194 -19.70 12.42 -6.22
CA GLY A 194 -20.61 12.35 -7.37
C GLY A 194 -22.10 12.51 -7.00
N ARG A 195 -22.50 12.11 -5.78
CA ARG A 195 -23.85 12.35 -5.25
C ARG A 195 -24.11 13.82 -4.89
N ASP A 196 -23.04 14.61 -4.74
CA ASP A 196 -23.08 16.02 -4.38
C ASP A 196 -22.93 16.94 -5.60
N ASP A 197 -22.93 16.41 -6.82
CA ASP A 197 -22.70 17.19 -8.05
C ASP A 197 -23.70 18.33 -8.26
N ALA A 198 -24.96 18.12 -7.85
CA ALA A 198 -25.97 19.18 -7.89
C ALA A 198 -25.61 20.35 -6.96
N TRP A 199 -25.11 20.04 -5.76
CA TRP A 199 -24.64 21.04 -4.81
C TRP A 199 -23.38 21.74 -5.32
N LEU A 200 -22.40 20.99 -5.82
CA LEU A 200 -21.15 21.54 -6.38
C LEU A 200 -21.42 22.45 -7.59
N THR A 201 -22.28 22.01 -8.51
CA THR A 201 -22.61 22.80 -9.71
C THR A 201 -23.28 24.12 -9.32
N LYS A 202 -24.23 24.08 -8.37
CA LYS A 202 -24.94 25.27 -7.90
C LYS A 202 -24.05 26.24 -7.13
N ASN A 203 -23.19 25.74 -6.24
CA ASN A 203 -22.44 26.59 -5.30
C ASN A 203 -21.01 26.92 -5.74
N LYS A 204 -20.43 26.09 -6.62
CA LYS A 204 -19.04 26.21 -7.09
C LYS A 204 -18.91 26.35 -8.61
N GLY A 205 -19.99 26.14 -9.37
CA GLY A 205 -20.01 26.33 -10.81
C GLY A 205 -19.50 25.13 -11.64
N PHE A 206 -19.14 24.02 -11.00
CA PHE A 206 -18.61 22.82 -11.65
C PHE A 206 -19.10 21.53 -10.96
N SER A 207 -19.11 20.43 -11.71
CA SER A 207 -19.23 19.07 -11.18
C SER A 207 -17.86 18.53 -10.75
N VAL A 208 -17.84 17.50 -9.89
CA VAL A 208 -16.57 16.87 -9.46
C VAL A 208 -15.83 16.23 -10.64
N ALA A 209 -16.54 15.72 -11.65
CA ALA A 209 -15.93 15.17 -12.86
C ALA A 209 -15.21 16.26 -13.69
N GLU A 210 -15.81 17.45 -13.79
CA GLU A 210 -15.16 18.61 -14.42
C GLU A 210 -13.93 19.05 -13.60
N ALA A 211 -14.03 19.10 -12.26
CA ALA A 211 -12.90 19.43 -11.39
C ALA A 211 -11.73 18.45 -11.53
N LYS A 212 -12.01 17.14 -11.54
CA LYS A 212 -11.01 16.09 -11.84
C LYS A 212 -10.28 16.36 -13.16
N ARG A 213 -11.04 16.71 -14.21
CA ARG A 213 -10.48 16.95 -15.55
C ARG A 213 -9.58 18.20 -15.59
N VAL A 214 -9.96 19.27 -14.89
CA VAL A 214 -9.12 20.47 -14.73
C VAL A 214 -7.84 20.14 -13.95
N VAL A 215 -7.94 19.44 -12.82
CA VAL A 215 -6.78 19.06 -12.00
C VAL A 215 -5.81 18.16 -12.78
N ALA A 216 -6.32 17.18 -13.54
CA ALA A 216 -5.49 16.36 -14.43
C ALA A 216 -4.79 17.20 -15.49
N ALA A 217 -5.50 18.12 -16.14
CA ALA A 217 -4.94 19.01 -17.16
C ALA A 217 -3.83 19.93 -16.61
N ILE A 218 -3.96 20.37 -15.35
CA ILE A 218 -2.89 21.12 -14.67
C ILE A 218 -1.63 20.25 -14.49
N CYS A 219 -1.78 18.99 -14.09
CA CYS A 219 -0.64 18.07 -13.96
C CYS A 219 0.08 17.88 -15.29
N ASP A 220 -0.67 17.53 -16.34
CA ASP A 220 -0.13 17.26 -17.68
C ASP A 220 0.60 18.50 -18.22
N PHE A 221 0.00 19.68 -18.07
CA PHE A 221 0.61 20.93 -18.46
C PHE A 221 1.91 21.21 -17.68
N LEU A 222 1.89 21.08 -16.35
CA LEU A 222 3.07 21.38 -15.52
C LEU A 222 4.21 20.39 -15.77
N ASN A 223 3.93 19.12 -16.05
CA ASN A 223 4.96 18.15 -16.45
C ASN A 223 5.66 18.58 -17.76
N GLU A 224 4.89 18.99 -18.77
CA GLU A 224 5.44 19.50 -20.05
C GLU A 224 6.18 20.84 -19.87
N ASN A 225 5.62 21.72 -19.04
CA ASN A 225 6.19 23.04 -18.76
C ASN A 225 7.51 22.92 -17.98
N MET A 226 7.64 21.95 -17.07
CA MET A 226 8.87 21.68 -16.34
C MET A 226 10.01 21.28 -17.28
N VAL A 227 9.75 20.37 -18.21
CA VAL A 227 10.72 19.95 -19.25
C VAL A 227 11.12 21.15 -20.13
N THR A 228 10.15 21.97 -20.52
CA THR A 228 10.37 23.17 -21.35
C THR A 228 11.21 24.20 -20.61
N THR A 229 10.89 24.47 -19.34
CA THR A 229 11.63 25.38 -18.47
C THR A 229 13.08 24.94 -18.34
N LEU A 230 13.34 23.65 -18.07
CA LEU A 230 14.69 23.11 -17.97
C LEU A 230 15.51 23.29 -19.25
N LYS A 231 14.90 23.04 -20.42
CA LYS A 231 15.56 23.24 -21.71
C LYS A 231 15.93 24.70 -21.92
N ASN A 232 15.03 25.62 -21.59
CA ASN A 232 15.23 27.06 -21.76
C ASN A 232 16.32 27.63 -20.84
N LEU A 233 16.53 27.05 -19.65
CA LEU A 233 17.60 27.48 -18.73
C LEU A 233 19.02 27.36 -19.32
N LYS A 234 19.23 26.55 -20.37
CA LYS A 234 20.53 26.44 -21.05
C LYS A 234 20.98 27.78 -21.64
N GLY A 235 20.05 28.58 -22.15
CA GLY A 235 20.31 29.91 -22.74
C GLY A 235 20.33 31.06 -21.74
N VAL A 236 19.94 30.82 -20.48
CA VAL A 236 19.84 31.85 -19.44
C VAL A 236 21.18 31.95 -18.67
N PRO A 237 21.72 33.16 -18.41
CA PRO A 237 22.89 33.34 -17.56
C PRO A 237 22.68 32.66 -16.21
N PRO A 238 23.68 31.97 -15.63
CA PRO A 238 23.52 31.28 -14.35
C PRO A 238 22.87 32.14 -13.27
N THR A 239 23.26 33.41 -13.18
CA THR A 239 22.76 34.40 -12.22
C THR A 239 21.26 34.68 -12.30
N GLN A 240 20.62 34.36 -13.41
CA GLN A 240 19.19 34.57 -13.67
C GLN A 240 18.40 33.26 -13.72
N ARG A 241 19.02 32.11 -13.43
CA ARG A 241 18.35 30.81 -13.51
C ARG A 241 17.46 30.57 -12.30
N THR A 242 16.20 30.26 -12.56
CA THR A 242 15.21 29.87 -11.55
C THR A 242 14.25 28.82 -12.10
N MET A 243 13.69 28.00 -11.20
CA MET A 243 12.70 26.98 -11.55
C MET A 243 11.25 27.45 -11.41
N LEU A 244 11.03 28.69 -10.92
CA LEU A 244 9.67 29.18 -10.62
C LEU A 244 8.72 29.06 -11.81
N GLY A 245 9.17 29.45 -13.02
CA GLY A 245 8.35 29.38 -14.23
C GLY A 245 7.88 27.97 -14.61
N GLY A 246 8.55 26.91 -14.12
CA GLY A 246 8.12 25.52 -14.32
C GLY A 246 6.86 25.14 -13.52
N PHE A 247 6.50 25.95 -12.52
CA PHE A 247 5.33 25.76 -11.66
C PHE A 247 4.19 26.72 -12.00
N GLU A 248 4.36 27.54 -13.04
CA GLU A 248 3.35 28.50 -13.50
C GLU A 248 2.44 27.91 -14.58
N PHE A 249 1.18 28.34 -14.59
CA PHE A 249 0.22 28.05 -15.66
C PHE A 249 -0.81 29.19 -15.79
N SER A 250 -1.47 29.30 -16.94
CA SER A 250 -2.62 30.19 -17.13
C SER A 250 -3.93 29.41 -17.32
N VAL A 251 -5.06 30.07 -17.14
CA VAL A 251 -6.38 29.48 -17.44
C VAL A 251 -6.49 29.08 -18.92
N ALA A 252 -5.88 29.84 -19.83
CA ALA A 252 -5.90 29.54 -21.27
C ALA A 252 -5.16 28.23 -21.59
N ASP A 253 -4.03 27.97 -20.92
CA ASP A 253 -3.30 26.71 -21.04
C ASP A 253 -4.18 25.52 -20.64
N ILE A 254 -4.90 25.68 -19.52
CA ILE A 254 -5.74 24.62 -18.96
C ILE A 254 -7.03 24.44 -19.74
N VAL A 255 -7.62 25.49 -20.32
CA VAL A 255 -8.72 25.38 -21.29
C VAL A 255 -8.29 24.52 -22.47
N THR A 256 -7.10 24.78 -23.02
CA THR A 256 -6.55 24.03 -24.16
C THR A 256 -6.32 22.56 -23.80
N LYS A 257 -5.72 22.28 -22.64
CA LYS A 257 -5.42 20.90 -22.19
C LYS A 257 -6.65 20.13 -21.76
N SER A 258 -7.55 20.77 -21.02
CA SER A 258 -8.76 20.11 -20.50
C SER A 258 -9.84 19.96 -21.57
N GLY A 259 -9.96 20.91 -22.51
CA GLY A 259 -11.09 20.98 -23.44
C GLY A 259 -12.42 21.39 -22.80
N LEU A 260 -12.38 21.99 -21.60
CA LEU A 260 -13.55 22.57 -20.92
C LEU A 260 -13.68 24.08 -21.23
N SER A 261 -14.84 24.67 -20.97
CA SER A 261 -15.04 26.10 -21.16
C SER A 261 -14.20 26.92 -20.17
N VAL A 262 -13.88 28.16 -20.56
CA VAL A 262 -13.14 29.10 -19.72
C VAL A 262 -13.82 29.32 -18.36
N ASP A 263 -15.15 29.39 -18.33
CA ASP A 263 -15.92 29.58 -17.09
C ASP A 263 -15.73 28.41 -16.12
N LYS A 264 -15.71 27.17 -16.64
CA LYS A 264 -15.51 25.96 -15.84
C LYS A 264 -14.10 25.88 -15.30
N VAL A 265 -13.11 26.15 -16.13
CA VAL A 265 -11.70 26.16 -15.71
C VAL A 265 -11.49 27.25 -14.65
N ASN A 266 -11.99 28.46 -14.87
CA ASN A 266 -11.93 29.55 -13.90
C ASN A 266 -12.59 29.19 -12.56
N ALA A 267 -13.77 28.58 -12.60
CA ALA A 267 -14.50 28.19 -11.40
C ALA A 267 -13.69 27.20 -10.54
N VAL A 268 -13.09 26.18 -11.16
CA VAL A 268 -12.26 25.20 -10.45
C VAL A 268 -10.98 25.84 -9.93
N VAL A 269 -10.23 26.57 -10.77
CA VAL A 269 -8.98 27.23 -10.37
C VAL A 269 -9.24 28.19 -9.21
N THR A 270 -10.33 28.96 -9.26
CA THR A 270 -10.72 29.90 -8.21
C THR A 270 -11.08 29.17 -6.91
N ALA A 271 -11.83 28.07 -6.98
CA ALA A 271 -12.26 27.33 -5.79
C ALA A 271 -11.08 26.76 -4.97
N PHE A 272 -9.95 26.46 -5.62
CA PHE A 272 -8.72 25.99 -4.98
C PHE A 272 -7.62 27.04 -4.91
N SER A 273 -7.93 28.31 -5.23
CA SER A 273 -6.99 29.42 -5.12
C SER A 273 -6.89 29.93 -3.69
N PHE A 274 -5.66 30.15 -3.25
CA PHE A 274 -5.36 30.70 -1.94
C PHE A 274 -5.98 32.10 -1.79
N PRO A 275 -6.66 32.39 -0.66
CA PRO A 275 -7.33 33.67 -0.45
C PRO A 275 -6.33 34.81 -0.20
N ASP A 276 -6.76 36.05 -0.48
CA ASP A 276 -5.88 37.23 -0.41
C ASP A 276 -5.61 37.71 1.04
N ASN A 277 -6.28 37.15 2.04
CA ASN A 277 -6.13 37.50 3.47
C ASN A 277 -4.89 36.88 4.14
N GLY A 278 -4.05 36.16 3.39
CA GLY A 278 -2.85 35.51 3.91
C GLY A 278 -3.15 34.31 4.82
N ASN A 279 -2.12 33.81 5.49
CA ASN A 279 -2.19 32.64 6.39
C ASN A 279 -1.96 32.99 7.88
N PRO A 280 -2.60 34.02 8.46
CA PRO A 280 -2.22 34.58 9.76
C PRO A 280 -2.37 33.60 10.93
N THR A 281 -3.24 32.60 10.79
CA THR A 281 -3.51 31.59 11.83
C THR A 281 -2.54 30.41 11.81
N PHE A 282 -1.55 30.40 10.91
CA PHE A 282 -0.54 29.34 10.87
C PHE A 282 0.68 29.73 11.72
N THR A 283 0.53 29.58 13.05
CA THR A 283 1.49 30.05 14.05
C THR A 283 2.28 28.94 14.74
N ALA A 284 1.97 27.67 14.47
CA ALA A 284 2.77 26.50 14.84
C ALA A 284 2.55 25.35 13.84
N LEU A 285 3.45 24.34 13.84
CA LEU A 285 3.40 23.21 12.89
C LEU A 285 2.10 22.40 12.92
N HIS A 286 1.45 22.32 14.07
CA HIS A 286 0.22 21.55 14.26
C HIS A 286 -1.05 22.35 13.96
N GLU A 287 -0.93 23.63 13.61
CA GLU A 287 -2.06 24.46 13.23
C GLU A 287 -2.47 24.21 11.78
N PHE A 288 -3.71 24.58 11.47
CA PHE A 288 -4.23 24.44 10.12
C PHE A 288 -3.47 25.36 9.17
N ASN A 289 -2.79 24.76 8.20
CA ASN A 289 -2.18 25.47 7.09
C ASN A 289 -3.18 25.60 5.94
N ALA A 290 -3.71 26.80 5.71
CA ALA A 290 -4.70 27.04 4.66
C ALA A 290 -4.19 26.70 3.25
N ALA A 291 -2.87 26.69 3.04
CA ALA A 291 -2.25 26.36 1.76
C ALA A 291 -2.53 24.90 1.33
N ASN A 292 -2.83 24.01 2.28
CA ASN A 292 -3.18 22.63 1.98
C ASN A 292 -4.57 22.51 1.36
N ALA A 293 -5.52 23.37 1.76
CA ALA A 293 -6.87 23.39 1.20
C ALA A 293 -7.00 24.25 -0.06
N PHE A 294 -6.13 25.25 -0.21
CA PHE A 294 -6.13 26.19 -1.33
C PHE A 294 -4.71 26.34 -1.92
N PRO A 295 -4.19 25.31 -2.59
CA PRO A 295 -2.78 25.25 -2.98
C PRO A 295 -2.41 26.08 -4.21
N ILE A 296 -3.39 26.60 -4.95
CA ILE A 296 -3.12 27.41 -6.16
C ILE A 296 -2.88 28.86 -5.75
N LEU A 297 -1.73 29.43 -6.08
CA LEU A 297 -1.40 30.82 -5.74
C LEU A 297 -1.61 31.73 -6.97
N LYS A 298 -2.08 32.95 -6.76
CA LYS A 298 -2.07 33.99 -7.81
C LYS A 298 -0.64 34.48 -8.05
N GLY A 299 -0.18 34.41 -9.30
CA GLY A 299 1.08 34.97 -9.79
C GLY A 299 0.88 36.32 -10.49
N GLU A 300 1.91 36.75 -11.23
CA GLU A 300 1.86 37.93 -12.11
C GLU A 300 1.23 37.60 -13.47
N ASP A 301 0.86 38.63 -14.23
CA ASP A 301 0.40 38.51 -15.63
C ASP A 301 -0.75 37.49 -15.85
N GLN A 302 -1.72 37.45 -14.94
CA GLN A 302 -2.86 36.52 -14.99
C GLN A 302 -2.46 35.03 -14.95
N LYS A 303 -1.27 34.73 -14.40
CA LYS A 303 -0.83 33.36 -14.14
C LYS A 303 -1.16 32.90 -12.73
N TYR A 304 -1.13 31.59 -12.56
CA TYR A 304 -1.24 30.89 -11.31
C TYR A 304 0.02 30.06 -11.07
N ILE A 305 0.33 29.81 -9.80
CA ILE A 305 1.48 29.02 -9.37
C ILE A 305 0.98 27.82 -8.58
N LEU A 306 1.46 26.63 -8.91
CA LEU A 306 1.21 25.41 -8.14
C LEU A 306 2.53 24.67 -7.91
N PHE A 307 3.01 24.69 -6.66
CA PHE A 307 4.27 24.04 -6.27
C PHE A 307 4.16 22.53 -6.10
N LEU A 308 3.08 22.07 -5.46
CA LEU A 308 2.88 20.68 -5.08
C LEU A 308 1.57 20.20 -5.70
N TYR A 309 1.65 19.46 -6.81
CA TYR A 309 0.47 18.85 -7.43
C TYR A 309 -0.28 17.91 -6.48
N ALA A 310 0.45 17.19 -5.62
CA ALA A 310 -0.13 16.33 -4.61
C ALA A 310 -1.04 17.11 -3.63
N SER A 311 -0.73 18.36 -3.33
CA SER A 311 -1.58 19.25 -2.52
C SER A 311 -2.88 19.60 -3.24
N LEU A 312 -2.85 19.80 -4.56
CA LEU A 312 -4.09 20.06 -5.32
C LEU A 312 -4.98 18.82 -5.39
N THR A 313 -4.41 17.63 -5.58
CA THR A 313 -5.22 16.39 -5.57
C THR A 313 -5.79 16.09 -4.19
N GLU A 314 -4.99 16.27 -3.12
CA GLU A 314 -5.49 16.13 -1.76
C GLU A 314 -6.61 17.16 -1.48
N ALA A 315 -6.42 18.42 -1.85
CA ALA A 315 -7.45 19.46 -1.71
C ALA A 315 -8.74 19.08 -2.47
N LEU A 316 -8.63 18.54 -3.68
CA LEU A 316 -9.79 18.05 -4.43
C LEU A 316 -10.55 16.95 -3.68
N TYR A 317 -9.84 16.07 -2.96
CA TYR A 317 -10.44 14.98 -2.19
C TYR A 317 -10.94 15.39 -0.80
N GLU A 318 -10.35 16.42 -0.20
CA GLU A 318 -10.56 16.80 1.20
C GLU A 318 -11.41 18.06 1.35
N THR A 319 -11.15 19.09 0.56
CA THR A 319 -11.73 20.42 0.75
C THR A 319 -13.26 20.48 0.53
N PRO A 320 -13.86 19.77 -0.44
CA PRO A 320 -15.32 19.80 -0.64
C PRO A 320 -16.12 19.36 0.59
N PHE A 321 -15.57 18.46 1.41
CA PHE A 321 -16.18 18.07 2.69
C PHE A 321 -16.42 19.28 3.60
N TYR A 322 -15.45 20.18 3.71
CA TYR A 322 -15.57 21.37 4.55
C TYR A 322 -16.53 22.41 3.97
N TRP A 323 -16.59 22.54 2.64
CA TRP A 323 -17.55 23.46 2.01
C TRP A 323 -18.99 23.05 2.28
N MET A 324 -19.28 21.76 2.15
CA MET A 324 -20.62 21.21 2.39
C MET A 324 -20.94 21.10 3.87
N GLY A 325 -19.95 20.81 4.72
CA GLY A 325 -20.12 20.80 6.17
C GLY A 325 -20.39 22.19 6.76
N ALA A 326 -19.97 23.26 6.07
CA ALA A 326 -20.29 24.63 6.45
C ALA A 326 -21.69 25.09 5.97
N ASP A 327 -22.36 24.31 5.11
CA ASP A 327 -23.74 24.54 4.70
C ASP A 327 -24.67 23.75 5.62
N GLU A 328 -25.20 24.41 6.65
CA GLU A 328 -26.08 23.78 7.66
C GLU A 328 -27.29 23.06 7.04
N ALA A 329 -27.78 23.52 5.88
CA ALA A 329 -28.91 22.91 5.19
C ALA A 329 -28.53 21.62 4.44
N TYR A 330 -27.24 21.41 4.15
CA TYR A 330 -26.75 20.29 3.35
C TYR A 330 -25.83 19.34 4.13
N GLU A 331 -25.25 19.76 5.26
CA GLU A 331 -24.28 19.01 6.06
C GLU A 331 -24.71 17.55 6.29
N ALA A 332 -25.95 17.32 6.75
CA ALA A 332 -26.46 15.98 7.02
C ALA A 332 -26.48 15.08 5.77
N THR A 333 -26.82 15.66 4.61
CA THR A 333 -26.80 14.94 3.32
C THR A 333 -25.37 14.61 2.92
N ALA A 334 -24.45 15.57 3.05
CA ALA A 334 -23.04 15.36 2.73
C ALA A 334 -22.39 14.28 3.61
N MET A 335 -22.72 14.24 4.91
CA MET A 335 -22.24 13.20 5.82
C MET A 335 -22.76 11.82 5.45
N ALA A 336 -24.06 11.71 5.10
CA ALA A 336 -24.65 10.45 4.65
C ALA A 336 -24.01 9.96 3.35
N ASN A 337 -23.83 10.83 2.36
CA ASN A 337 -23.18 10.51 1.08
C ASN A 337 -21.74 10.01 1.28
N ARG A 338 -21.00 10.60 2.21
CA ARG A 338 -19.65 10.18 2.56
C ARG A 338 -19.61 8.79 3.21
N GLY A 339 -20.58 8.46 4.06
CA GLY A 339 -20.74 7.11 4.62
C GLY A 339 -20.98 6.09 3.50
N LEU A 340 -21.93 6.37 2.62
CA LEU A 340 -22.24 5.51 1.46
C LEU A 340 -21.02 5.25 0.57
N PHE A 341 -20.20 6.29 0.30
CA PHE A 341 -18.96 6.13 -0.46
C PHE A 341 -18.02 5.10 0.18
N ALA A 342 -17.87 5.13 1.51
CA ALA A 342 -16.99 4.21 2.24
C ALA A 342 -17.36 2.75 2.00
N GLU A 343 -18.63 2.43 2.23
CA GLU A 343 -19.20 1.09 2.11
C GLU A 343 -19.19 0.61 0.66
N GLU A 344 -19.65 1.46 -0.27
CA GLU A 344 -19.72 1.14 -1.70
C GLU A 344 -18.36 0.89 -2.31
N PHE A 345 -17.39 1.75 -2.00
CA PHE A 345 -16.07 1.64 -2.58
C PHE A 345 -15.41 0.30 -2.21
N VAL A 346 -15.45 -0.05 -0.93
CA VAL A 346 -14.88 -1.32 -0.44
C VAL A 346 -15.60 -2.50 -1.06
N ALA A 347 -16.94 -2.49 -1.06
CA ALA A 347 -17.74 -3.56 -1.64
C ALA A 347 -17.45 -3.78 -3.13
N ASP A 348 -17.34 -2.69 -3.91
CA ASP A 348 -17.02 -2.75 -5.33
C ASP A 348 -15.63 -3.32 -5.57
N ARG A 349 -14.64 -2.97 -4.73
CA ARG A 349 -13.27 -3.51 -4.80
C ARG A 349 -13.22 -4.98 -4.46
N MET A 350 -13.92 -5.39 -3.41
CA MET A 350 -14.05 -6.81 -3.06
C MET A 350 -14.79 -7.59 -4.15
N THR A 351 -15.83 -7.00 -4.75
CA THR A 351 -16.60 -7.63 -5.85
C THR A 351 -15.74 -7.87 -7.09
N LYS A 352 -14.81 -6.97 -7.41
CA LYS A 352 -13.87 -7.17 -8.52
C LYS A 352 -12.97 -8.40 -8.31
N VAL A 353 -12.57 -8.68 -7.08
CA VAL A 353 -11.69 -9.81 -6.74
C VAL A 353 -12.48 -11.11 -6.56
N PHE A 354 -13.55 -11.07 -5.76
CA PHE A 354 -14.28 -12.25 -5.31
C PHE A 354 -15.53 -12.57 -6.14
N GLY A 355 -15.98 -11.64 -6.98
CA GLY A 355 -17.19 -11.78 -7.79
C GLY A 355 -18.47 -11.50 -7.01
N VAL A 356 -19.50 -11.05 -7.72
CA VAL A 356 -20.78 -10.59 -7.14
C VAL A 356 -21.51 -11.66 -6.31
N ALA A 357 -21.31 -12.95 -6.63
CA ALA A 357 -21.96 -14.05 -5.91
C ALA A 357 -21.39 -14.28 -4.50
N ASN A 358 -20.20 -13.73 -4.20
CA ASN A 358 -19.47 -13.99 -2.97
C ASN A 358 -19.36 -12.75 -2.07
N VAL A 359 -19.90 -11.60 -2.49
CA VAL A 359 -19.79 -10.33 -1.78
C VAL A 359 -21.18 -9.81 -1.44
N PHE A 360 -21.39 -9.52 -0.16
CA PHE A 360 -22.65 -9.06 0.39
C PHE A 360 -22.42 -7.71 1.08
N ARG A 361 -23.34 -6.78 0.89
CA ARG A 361 -23.29 -5.42 1.41
C ARG A 361 -24.30 -5.23 2.51
N ASN A 362 -23.94 -4.43 3.52
CA ASN A 362 -24.81 -3.97 4.60
C ASN A 362 -25.59 -5.15 5.21
N VAL A 363 -24.83 -6.11 5.73
CA VAL A 363 -25.34 -7.38 6.24
C VAL A 363 -25.74 -7.22 7.69
N ASP A 364 -27.02 -7.43 8.00
CA ASP A 364 -27.52 -7.42 9.37
C ASP A 364 -27.33 -8.78 10.05
N LEU A 365 -26.90 -8.76 11.31
CA LEU A 365 -26.81 -9.93 12.18
C LEU A 365 -27.93 -9.88 13.22
N TRP A 366 -28.79 -10.90 13.23
CA TRP A 366 -29.92 -10.99 14.15
C TRP A 366 -29.72 -12.13 15.16
N GLU A 367 -30.10 -11.91 16.43
CA GLU A 367 -30.03 -12.96 17.47
C GLU A 367 -30.85 -14.21 17.12
N THR A 368 -31.97 -14.01 16.41
CA THR A 368 -32.88 -15.09 16.03
C THR A 368 -33.49 -14.82 14.66
N LYS A 369 -34.06 -15.86 14.05
CA LYS A 369 -34.83 -15.76 12.79
C LYS A 369 -36.04 -14.83 12.87
N ALA A 370 -36.52 -14.50 14.07
CA ALA A 370 -37.61 -13.56 14.26
C ALA A 370 -37.20 -12.08 14.04
N ARG A 371 -35.89 -11.79 13.91
CA ARG A 371 -35.33 -10.46 13.56
C ARG A 371 -35.85 -9.30 14.43
N LYS A 372 -36.02 -9.57 15.73
CA LYS A 372 -36.48 -8.55 16.70
C LYS A 372 -35.37 -7.70 17.29
N LYS A 373 -34.14 -8.23 17.30
CA LYS A 373 -32.98 -7.60 17.91
C LYS A 373 -31.74 -7.85 17.06
N THR A 374 -31.14 -6.78 16.57
CA THR A 374 -29.88 -6.78 15.84
C THR A 374 -28.73 -6.93 16.84
N ILE A 375 -27.79 -7.83 16.53
CA ILE A 375 -26.53 -8.00 17.26
C ILE A 375 -25.55 -6.93 16.77
N SER A 376 -25.38 -6.86 15.45
CA SER A 376 -24.44 -5.97 14.76
C SER A 376 -24.75 -5.96 13.26
N GLU A 377 -23.94 -5.23 12.50
CA GLU A 377 -23.98 -5.15 11.04
C GLU A 377 -22.56 -5.32 10.48
N ILE A 378 -22.44 -5.82 9.25
CA ILE A 378 -21.19 -5.90 8.48
C ILE A 378 -21.37 -5.10 7.20
N ASP A 379 -20.58 -4.03 7.03
CA ASP A 379 -20.63 -3.18 5.85
C ASP A 379 -20.33 -3.96 4.55
N THR A 380 -19.31 -4.81 4.57
CA THR A 380 -19.01 -5.73 3.47
C THR A 380 -18.57 -7.10 3.99
N LEU A 381 -19.34 -8.13 3.63
CA LEU A 381 -19.04 -9.53 3.92
C LEU A 381 -18.61 -10.25 2.64
N VAL A 382 -17.45 -10.89 2.67
CA VAL A 382 -17.02 -11.81 1.60
C VAL A 382 -17.08 -13.23 2.11
N LEU A 383 -17.71 -14.13 1.35
CA LEU A 383 -17.73 -15.58 1.61
C LEU A 383 -17.09 -16.30 0.42
N PHE A 384 -15.95 -16.94 0.64
CA PHE A 384 -15.24 -17.66 -0.42
C PHE A 384 -14.71 -19.01 0.07
N GLY A 385 -15.36 -20.09 -0.36
CA GLY A 385 -15.10 -21.44 0.17
C GLY A 385 -15.42 -21.54 1.66
N ASP A 386 -14.40 -21.89 2.46
CA ASP A 386 -14.45 -21.96 3.92
C ASP A 386 -13.73 -20.76 4.58
N ARG A 387 -13.63 -19.63 3.88
CA ARG A 387 -13.06 -18.36 4.37
C ARG A 387 -14.11 -17.26 4.36
N ALA A 388 -14.05 -16.38 5.35
CA ALA A 388 -14.86 -15.16 5.40
C ALA A 388 -13.98 -13.92 5.60
N ILE A 389 -14.36 -12.80 4.98
CA ILE A 389 -13.76 -11.49 5.24
C ILE A 389 -14.88 -10.58 5.77
N ALA A 390 -14.69 -10.02 6.96
CA ALA A 390 -15.65 -9.11 7.58
C ALA A 390 -15.04 -7.71 7.60
N VAL A 391 -15.57 -6.82 6.76
CA VAL A 391 -15.05 -5.46 6.62
C VAL A 391 -15.97 -4.46 7.31
N GLN A 392 -15.38 -3.55 8.07
CA GLN A 392 -16.03 -2.40 8.69
C GLN A 392 -15.35 -1.12 8.22
N ALA A 393 -16.11 -0.21 7.62
CA ALA A 393 -15.66 1.06 7.12
C ALA A 393 -16.05 2.20 8.07
N LYS A 394 -15.15 3.14 8.32
CA LYS A 394 -15.43 4.35 9.12
C LYS A 394 -14.89 5.59 8.43
N SER A 395 -15.58 6.71 8.65
CA SER A 395 -15.23 8.01 8.07
C SER A 395 -14.80 9.05 9.11
N LYS A 396 -14.49 8.64 10.34
CA LYS A 396 -13.97 9.56 11.36
C LYS A 396 -12.52 9.96 11.04
N LYS A 397 -12.22 11.26 11.14
CA LYS A 397 -10.87 11.83 10.96
C LYS A 397 -10.26 12.23 12.29
N LEU A 398 -8.93 12.30 12.33
CA LEU A 398 -8.18 12.93 13.41
C LEU A 398 -8.45 14.45 13.44
N THR A 399 -8.90 14.98 14.58
CA THR A 399 -9.22 16.39 14.74
C THR A 399 -7.95 17.26 14.89
N LEU A 400 -8.07 18.56 14.63
CA LEU A 400 -6.99 19.51 14.87
C LEU A 400 -6.55 19.52 16.34
N ALA A 401 -7.50 19.36 17.28
CA ALA A 401 -7.21 19.33 18.72
C ALA A 401 -6.33 18.14 19.11
N ALA A 402 -6.56 16.96 18.53
CA ALA A 402 -5.68 15.80 18.71
C ALA A 402 -4.26 16.07 18.18
N ARG A 403 -4.14 16.70 17.00
CA ARG A 403 -2.83 17.10 16.43
C ARG A 403 -2.08 18.11 17.30
N LYS A 404 -2.77 18.92 18.12
CA LYS A 404 -2.17 19.90 19.06
C LYS A 404 -1.57 19.25 20.32
N GLY A 405 -1.59 17.93 20.46
CA GLY A 405 -1.05 17.26 21.65
C GLY A 405 -2.08 16.95 22.74
N ASN A 406 -3.38 16.97 22.44
CA ASN A 406 -4.42 16.58 23.40
C ASN A 406 -4.61 15.05 23.41
N ASP A 407 -4.03 14.38 24.40
CA ASP A 407 -4.07 12.93 24.58
C ASP A 407 -5.49 12.36 24.60
N LEU A 408 -6.42 13.02 25.31
CA LEU A 408 -7.81 12.55 25.42
C LEU A 408 -8.53 12.61 24.08
N GLN A 409 -8.34 13.70 23.33
CA GLN A 409 -8.95 13.84 22.01
C GLN A 409 -8.34 12.86 21.01
N LEU A 410 -7.03 12.64 21.07
CA LEU A 410 -6.32 11.68 20.23
C LEU A 410 -6.85 10.25 20.45
N GLN A 411 -6.99 9.81 21.70
CA GLN A 411 -7.56 8.50 22.01
C GLN A 411 -9.03 8.39 21.59
N ALA A 412 -9.83 9.43 21.81
CA ALA A 412 -11.22 9.45 21.39
C ALA A 412 -11.38 9.40 19.86
N ASP A 413 -10.53 10.13 19.13
CA ASP A 413 -10.52 10.12 17.66
C ASP A 413 -10.06 8.76 17.12
N PHE A 414 -9.01 8.16 17.68
CA PHE A 414 -8.57 6.82 17.31
C PHE A 414 -9.66 5.78 17.60
N LYS A 415 -10.29 5.85 18.77
CA LYS A 415 -11.38 4.94 19.13
C LYS A 415 -12.52 4.98 18.09
N GLY A 416 -13.00 6.18 17.77
CA GLY A 416 -14.09 6.36 16.81
C GLY A 416 -13.71 6.08 15.35
N ALA A 417 -12.42 6.19 14.99
CA ALA A 417 -11.94 5.92 13.65
C ALA A 417 -11.56 4.46 13.40
N VAL A 418 -11.08 3.75 14.44
CA VAL A 418 -10.47 2.43 14.29
C VAL A 418 -11.00 1.41 15.30
N GLN A 419 -10.93 1.70 16.61
CA GLN A 419 -11.28 0.70 17.64
C GLN A 419 -12.72 0.22 17.51
N ASP A 420 -13.68 1.14 17.30
CA ASP A 420 -15.10 0.79 17.16
C ASP A 420 -15.36 -0.11 15.95
N ALA A 421 -14.64 0.11 14.85
CA ALA A 421 -14.69 -0.76 13.67
C ALA A 421 -14.12 -2.15 13.97
N CYS A 422 -13.02 -2.20 14.74
CA CYS A 422 -12.38 -3.43 15.15
C CYS A 422 -13.28 -4.27 16.06
N ASP A 423 -13.83 -3.67 17.12
CA ASP A 423 -14.75 -4.34 18.04
C ASP A 423 -15.95 -4.94 17.30
N GLN A 424 -16.52 -4.15 16.37
CA GLN A 424 -17.63 -4.57 15.52
C GLN A 424 -17.23 -5.73 14.59
N ALA A 425 -16.07 -5.65 13.93
CA ALA A 425 -15.57 -6.70 13.04
C ALA A 425 -15.28 -8.00 13.80
N MET A 426 -14.73 -7.92 15.01
CA MET A 426 -14.44 -9.07 15.87
C MET A 426 -15.74 -9.74 16.35
N LEU A 427 -16.73 -8.97 16.83
CA LEU A 427 -18.04 -9.48 17.22
C LEU A 427 -18.73 -10.21 16.06
N CYS A 428 -18.69 -9.63 14.86
CA CYS A 428 -19.23 -10.26 13.66
C CYS A 428 -18.49 -11.55 13.30
N SER A 429 -17.16 -11.56 13.45
CA SER A 429 -16.31 -12.72 13.16
C SER A 429 -16.61 -13.91 14.08
N GLU A 430 -16.85 -13.66 15.37
CA GLU A 430 -17.26 -14.71 16.31
C GLU A 430 -18.61 -15.33 15.93
N ASN A 431 -19.57 -14.51 15.50
CA ASN A 431 -20.89 -14.98 15.08
C ASN A 431 -20.84 -15.73 13.74
N LEU A 432 -19.95 -15.34 12.82
CA LEU A 432 -19.73 -16.05 11.55
C LEU A 432 -19.17 -17.46 11.78
N LEU A 433 -18.22 -17.63 12.71
CA LEU A 433 -17.66 -18.93 13.05
C LEU A 433 -18.66 -19.82 13.79
N ASN A 434 -19.32 -19.28 14.81
CA ASN A 434 -20.21 -20.06 15.68
C ASN A 434 -21.58 -20.31 15.06
N ARG A 435 -21.93 -19.59 13.99
CA ARG A 435 -23.26 -19.61 13.33
C ARG A 435 -24.41 -19.38 14.32
N SER A 436 -24.15 -18.52 15.30
CA SER A 436 -25.09 -18.18 16.38
C SER A 436 -26.13 -17.13 15.98
N ALA A 437 -25.92 -16.45 14.85
CA ALA A 437 -26.79 -15.39 14.34
C ALA A 437 -27.48 -15.78 13.02
N THR A 438 -28.60 -15.11 12.73
CA THR A 438 -29.20 -15.10 11.39
C THR A 438 -28.66 -13.90 10.62
N PHE A 439 -28.16 -14.11 9.41
CA PHE A 439 -27.55 -13.07 8.57
C PHE A 439 -28.49 -12.70 7.44
N THR A 440 -28.67 -11.41 7.18
CA THR A 440 -29.51 -10.95 6.06
C THR A 440 -28.84 -9.86 5.25
N ASP A 441 -29.10 -9.84 3.94
CA ASP A 441 -28.72 -8.70 3.10
C ASP A 441 -29.57 -7.45 3.41
N ALA A 442 -29.20 -6.32 2.80
CA ALA A 442 -29.90 -5.04 2.95
C ALA A 442 -31.39 -5.05 2.53
N THR A 443 -31.84 -6.09 1.80
CA THR A 443 -33.25 -6.27 1.41
C THR A 443 -33.99 -7.24 2.33
N GLY A 444 -33.30 -7.84 3.31
CA GLY A 444 -33.83 -8.80 4.25
C GLY A 444 -33.79 -10.26 3.79
N ASN A 445 -33.10 -10.61 2.69
CA ASN A 445 -32.94 -12.02 2.32
C ASN A 445 -31.92 -12.70 3.23
N GLU A 446 -32.20 -13.92 3.65
CA GLU A 446 -31.27 -14.70 4.49
C GLU A 446 -30.03 -15.10 3.68
N ILE A 447 -28.83 -14.82 4.21
CA ILE A 447 -27.56 -15.20 3.61
C ILE A 447 -27.12 -16.54 4.19
N ALA A 448 -26.88 -17.53 3.33
CA ALA A 448 -26.41 -18.83 3.74
C ALA A 448 -24.91 -18.78 4.12
N ILE A 449 -24.60 -18.91 5.41
CA ILE A 449 -23.21 -18.91 5.89
C ILE A 449 -22.59 -20.31 5.75
N PRO A 450 -21.51 -20.49 4.96
CA PRO A 450 -20.83 -21.78 4.79
C PRO A 450 -20.10 -22.19 6.07
N SER A 451 -19.43 -23.35 6.05
CA SER A 451 -18.67 -23.80 7.22
C SER A 451 -17.36 -23.04 7.24
N VAL A 452 -17.38 -21.87 7.88
CA VAL A 452 -16.22 -20.98 7.92
C VAL A 452 -15.16 -21.58 8.84
N LYS A 453 -13.95 -21.73 8.30
CA LYS A 453 -12.77 -22.18 9.05
C LYS A 453 -11.92 -21.01 9.52
N GLN A 454 -11.95 -19.89 8.80
CA GLN A 454 -11.12 -18.74 9.10
C GLN A 454 -11.82 -17.44 8.70
N VAL A 455 -11.77 -16.44 9.59
CA VAL A 455 -12.30 -15.10 9.36
C VAL A 455 -11.17 -14.09 9.37
N TYR A 456 -11.20 -13.16 8.41
CA TYR A 456 -10.28 -12.04 8.29
C TYR A 456 -11.02 -10.73 8.55
N PRO A 457 -10.90 -10.14 9.75
CA PRO A 457 -11.45 -8.82 10.04
C PRO A 457 -10.64 -7.73 9.31
N ILE A 458 -11.31 -6.76 8.71
CA ILE A 458 -10.66 -5.58 8.08
C ILE A 458 -11.37 -4.31 8.56
N CYS A 459 -10.60 -3.34 9.04
CA CYS A 459 -11.07 -2.01 9.41
C CYS A 459 -10.55 -1.01 8.38
N VAL A 460 -11.45 -0.24 7.75
CA VAL A 460 -11.10 0.64 6.63
C VAL A 460 -11.49 2.09 6.94
N GLY A 461 -10.52 3.00 6.91
CA GLY A 461 -10.74 4.45 6.94
C GLY A 461 -11.00 5.06 5.56
N THR A 462 -11.86 6.07 5.46
CA THR A 462 -12.13 6.76 4.16
C THR A 462 -11.11 7.80 3.75
N ASP A 463 -10.22 8.22 4.64
CA ASP A 463 -9.28 9.30 4.40
C ASP A 463 -7.94 8.97 5.03
N HIS A 464 -6.90 9.69 4.62
CA HIS A 464 -5.58 9.49 5.16
C HIS A 464 -5.58 9.81 6.66
N TYR A 465 -5.24 8.81 7.47
CA TYR A 465 -5.11 8.94 8.91
C TYR A 465 -3.61 8.95 9.27
N PRO A 466 -3.05 10.09 9.70
CA PRO A 466 -1.61 10.21 9.94
C PRO A 466 -1.10 9.21 10.97
N ALA A 467 0.02 8.55 10.66
CA ALA A 467 0.64 7.52 11.51
C ALA A 467 -0.29 6.36 11.92
N LEU A 468 -1.26 5.99 11.07
CA LEU A 468 -2.24 4.93 11.36
C LEU A 468 -1.58 3.61 11.78
N SER A 469 -0.59 3.11 11.04
CA SER A 469 0.07 1.82 11.36
C SER A 469 0.78 1.86 12.70
N PHE A 470 1.40 3.00 13.06
CA PHE A 470 2.01 3.18 14.37
C PHE A 470 0.96 3.27 15.48
N GLN A 471 -0.10 4.07 15.28
CA GLN A 471 -1.18 4.22 16.27
C GLN A 471 -1.92 2.90 16.50
N ALA A 472 -2.24 2.15 15.44
CA ALA A 472 -2.89 0.84 15.54
C ALA A 472 -2.06 -0.13 16.38
N ARG A 473 -0.73 -0.19 16.17
CA ARG A 473 0.16 -0.99 16.99
C ARG A 473 0.11 -0.64 18.48
N GLN A 474 -0.04 0.64 18.82
CA GLN A 474 0.04 1.10 20.21
C GLN A 474 -1.31 1.08 20.94
N PHE A 475 -2.41 1.33 20.22
CA PHE A 475 -3.73 1.58 20.80
C PHE A 475 -4.76 0.49 20.52
N LEU A 476 -4.58 -0.32 19.47
CA LEU A 476 -5.62 -1.26 19.05
C LEU A 476 -5.69 -2.44 20.01
N GLU A 477 -6.86 -2.63 20.61
CA GLU A 477 -7.15 -3.79 21.45
C GLU A 477 -8.01 -4.78 20.67
N PHE A 478 -7.59 -6.05 20.62
CA PHE A 478 -8.37 -7.12 20.00
C PHE A 478 -7.95 -8.49 20.54
N LYS A 479 -8.77 -9.50 20.26
CA LYS A 479 -8.52 -10.89 20.66
C LYS A 479 -8.52 -11.83 19.46
N ALA A 480 -7.35 -12.06 18.86
CA ALA A 480 -7.20 -13.06 17.81
C ALA A 480 -7.30 -14.50 18.34
N THR A 481 -7.65 -15.42 17.45
CA THR A 481 -7.67 -16.88 17.70
C THR A 481 -7.08 -17.61 16.49
N ASP A 482 -6.93 -18.93 16.55
CA ASP A 482 -6.52 -19.73 15.39
C ASP A 482 -7.51 -19.65 14.21
N PHE A 483 -8.73 -19.16 14.44
CA PHE A 483 -9.82 -19.09 13.46
C PHE A 483 -10.26 -17.65 13.13
N ILE A 484 -9.93 -16.67 13.98
CA ILE A 484 -10.16 -15.24 13.74
C ILE A 484 -8.80 -14.56 13.75
N ASN A 485 -8.37 -14.11 12.57
CA ASN A 485 -7.07 -13.47 12.41
C ASN A 485 -7.03 -12.09 13.08
N ALA A 486 -5.82 -11.59 13.33
CA ALA A 486 -5.62 -10.20 13.70
C ALA A 486 -6.25 -9.27 12.64
N PRO A 487 -6.95 -8.21 13.05
CA PRO A 487 -7.61 -7.29 12.13
C PRO A 487 -6.59 -6.54 11.28
N LEU A 488 -6.87 -6.41 9.98
CA LEU A 488 -6.12 -5.51 9.12
C LEU A 488 -6.72 -4.10 9.23
N VAL A 489 -5.98 -3.17 9.82
CA VAL A 489 -6.34 -1.74 9.87
C VAL A 489 -5.70 -1.02 8.69
N CYS A 490 -6.51 -0.44 7.82
CA CYS A 490 -6.04 0.25 6.61
C CYS A 490 -7.04 1.34 6.18
N ASP A 491 -6.87 1.86 4.97
CA ASP A 491 -7.77 2.85 4.37
C ASP A 491 -8.21 2.43 2.96
N VAL A 492 -9.16 3.18 2.40
CA VAL A 492 -9.68 2.96 1.05
C VAL A 492 -8.58 3.00 -0.02
N PHE A 493 -7.50 3.74 0.22
CA PHE A 493 -6.39 3.84 -0.73
C PHE A 493 -5.59 2.55 -0.76
N PHE A 494 -5.33 1.95 0.39
CA PHE A 494 -4.71 0.62 0.44
C PHE A 494 -5.61 -0.44 -0.20
N ILE A 495 -6.92 -0.45 0.10
CA ILE A 495 -7.88 -1.39 -0.52
C ILE A 495 -7.88 -1.27 -2.05
N ASP A 496 -7.84 -0.05 -2.59
CA ASP A 496 -7.71 0.19 -4.04
C ASP A 496 -6.44 -0.46 -4.62
N VAL A 497 -5.29 -0.25 -3.97
CA VAL A 497 -3.99 -0.78 -4.42
C VAL A 497 -3.96 -2.31 -4.30
N VAL A 498 -4.28 -2.87 -3.13
CA VAL A 498 -4.15 -4.31 -2.89
C VAL A 498 -5.08 -5.12 -3.81
N THR A 499 -6.28 -4.62 -4.11
CA THR A 499 -7.21 -5.28 -5.04
C THR A 499 -6.84 -5.12 -6.52
N GLU A 500 -5.98 -4.15 -6.86
CA GLU A 500 -5.45 -3.99 -8.23
C GLU A 500 -4.26 -4.91 -8.53
N PHE A 501 -3.48 -5.27 -7.51
CA PHE A 501 -2.35 -6.20 -7.65
C PHE A 501 -2.72 -7.65 -7.32
N LEU A 502 -3.56 -7.88 -6.33
CA LEU A 502 -4.02 -9.19 -5.91
C LEU A 502 -5.46 -9.39 -6.38
N ASP A 503 -5.61 -9.47 -7.69
CA ASP A 503 -6.90 -9.46 -8.41
C ASP A 503 -7.64 -10.80 -8.43
N THR A 504 -7.11 -11.82 -7.75
CA THR A 504 -7.77 -13.12 -7.58
C THR A 504 -8.01 -13.43 -6.10
N PRO A 505 -9.10 -14.16 -5.77
CA PRO A 505 -9.43 -14.52 -4.39
C PRO A 505 -8.29 -15.20 -3.66
N LEU A 506 -7.60 -16.11 -4.35
CA LEU A 506 -6.53 -16.91 -3.76
C LEU A 506 -5.33 -16.05 -3.35
N ARG A 507 -4.92 -15.10 -4.20
CA ARG A 507 -3.80 -14.19 -3.93
C ARG A 507 -4.14 -13.23 -2.81
N PHE A 508 -5.35 -12.67 -2.82
CA PHE A 508 -5.82 -11.77 -1.77
C PHE A 508 -5.89 -12.47 -0.40
N LEU A 509 -6.48 -13.68 -0.34
CA LEU A 509 -6.53 -14.48 0.89
C LEU A 509 -5.13 -14.88 1.37
N SER A 510 -4.22 -15.22 0.45
CA SER A 510 -2.83 -15.51 0.80
C SER A 510 -2.15 -14.30 1.45
N TYR A 511 -2.37 -13.09 0.93
CA TYR A 511 -1.83 -11.88 1.54
C TYR A 511 -2.38 -11.67 2.96
N LEU A 512 -3.70 -11.78 3.15
CA LEU A 512 -4.31 -11.63 4.47
C LEU A 512 -3.76 -12.65 5.49
N GLU A 513 -3.58 -13.91 5.09
CA GLU A 513 -3.01 -14.95 5.97
C GLU A 513 -1.57 -14.61 6.38
N LEU A 514 -0.75 -14.19 5.41
CA LEU A 514 0.65 -13.86 5.63
C LEU A 514 0.81 -12.57 6.45
N ARG A 515 -0.01 -11.55 6.18
CA ARG A 515 0.00 -10.26 6.88
C ARG A 515 -0.48 -10.37 8.32
N ALA A 516 -1.51 -11.18 8.56
CA ALA A 516 -1.98 -11.47 9.92
C ALA A 516 -0.93 -12.25 10.73
N ARG A 517 -0.25 -13.21 10.09
CA ARG A 517 0.84 -13.97 10.73
C ARG A 517 2.08 -13.11 10.99
N ALA A 518 2.38 -12.18 10.09
CA ALA A 518 3.42 -11.19 10.31
C ALA A 518 3.08 -10.32 11.53
N GLY A 519 1.80 -9.96 11.70
CA GLY A 519 1.26 -9.37 12.93
C GLY A 519 2.14 -8.23 13.45
N GLU A 520 2.56 -8.36 14.71
CA GLU A 520 3.38 -7.40 15.43
C GLU A 520 4.90 -7.52 15.18
N ASN A 521 5.32 -8.44 14.29
CA ASN A 521 6.73 -8.67 13.96
C ASN A 521 7.23 -7.76 12.83
N ILE A 522 6.36 -6.94 12.23
CA ILE A 522 6.74 -5.94 11.25
C ILE A 522 6.36 -4.54 11.75
N LEU A 523 7.32 -3.60 11.66
CA LEU A 523 7.06 -2.18 11.82
C LEU A 523 7.12 -1.54 10.44
N LEU A 524 6.12 -0.72 10.14
CA LEU A 524 5.94 -0.06 8.86
C LEU A 524 5.23 1.28 9.06
N SER A 525 5.46 2.20 8.13
CA SER A 525 4.82 3.52 8.09
C SER A 525 3.39 3.45 7.53
N HIS A 526 3.17 2.62 6.49
CA HIS A 526 1.89 2.42 5.80
C HIS A 526 1.83 1.04 5.11
N GLU A 527 0.61 0.49 4.93
CA GLU A 527 0.40 -0.90 4.48
C GLU A 527 0.91 -1.19 3.04
N THR A 528 1.07 -0.18 2.20
CA THR A 528 1.65 -0.34 0.85
C THR A 528 3.08 -0.90 0.92
N THR A 529 3.86 -0.56 1.95
CA THR A 529 5.19 -1.13 2.19
C THR A 529 5.13 -2.64 2.45
N ALA A 530 4.15 -3.10 3.24
CA ALA A 530 3.93 -4.52 3.48
C ALA A 530 3.52 -5.25 2.21
N LEU A 531 2.69 -4.63 1.36
CA LEU A 531 2.34 -5.15 0.05
C LEU A 531 3.55 -5.22 -0.88
N GLY A 532 4.40 -4.19 -0.94
CA GLY A 532 5.64 -4.21 -1.73
C GLY A 532 6.55 -5.38 -1.34
N TYR A 533 6.75 -5.57 -0.03
CA TYR A 533 7.50 -6.72 0.48
C TYR A 533 6.81 -8.07 0.19
N HIS A 534 5.48 -8.14 0.24
CA HIS A 534 4.73 -9.31 -0.18
C HIS A 534 4.89 -9.62 -1.67
N LEU A 535 4.76 -8.63 -2.55
CA LEU A 535 4.89 -8.83 -3.99
C LEU A 535 6.30 -9.31 -4.36
N LYS A 536 7.33 -8.76 -3.71
CA LYS A 536 8.73 -9.10 -3.97
C LYS A 536 9.20 -10.41 -3.32
N GLY A 537 8.82 -10.63 -2.06
CA GLY A 537 9.37 -11.66 -1.19
C GLY A 537 8.33 -12.51 -0.44
N ASN A 538 7.05 -12.38 -0.78
CA ASN A 538 5.93 -13.12 -0.19
C ASN A 538 5.74 -12.88 1.33
N LEU A 539 6.26 -11.78 1.88
CA LEU A 539 6.12 -11.44 3.31
C LEU A 539 6.63 -12.57 4.24
N TRP A 540 7.72 -13.22 3.84
CA TRP A 540 8.33 -14.31 4.62
C TRP A 540 9.23 -13.77 5.71
N LEU A 541 8.90 -14.09 6.96
CA LEU A 541 9.67 -13.73 8.16
C LEU A 541 10.29 -14.98 8.76
N ASN A 542 11.45 -14.87 9.42
CA ASN A 542 11.90 -15.93 10.32
C ASN A 542 11.24 -15.80 11.70
N GLU A 543 11.25 -16.90 12.47
CA GLU A 543 10.49 -17.04 13.72
C GLU A 543 10.85 -16.02 14.83
N ASN A 544 12.02 -15.36 14.74
CA ASN A 544 12.50 -14.39 15.73
C ASN A 544 12.75 -12.99 15.14
N ASP A 545 12.27 -12.71 13.93
CA ASP A 545 12.57 -11.45 13.26
C ASP A 545 11.53 -10.38 13.63
N LEU A 546 11.97 -9.33 14.32
CA LEU A 546 11.27 -8.05 14.33
C LEU A 546 11.88 -7.20 13.20
N LEU A 547 11.12 -6.95 12.14
CA LEU A 547 11.62 -6.21 10.97
C LEU A 547 11.04 -4.80 10.93
N LEU A 548 11.92 -3.81 10.76
CA LEU A 548 11.55 -2.48 10.32
C LEU A 548 11.56 -2.45 8.79
N LEU A 549 10.39 -2.32 8.18
CA LEU A 549 10.25 -2.23 6.73
C LEU A 549 10.37 -0.77 6.30
N GLY A 550 11.38 -0.48 5.46
CA GLY A 550 11.56 0.84 4.85
C GLY A 550 10.63 1.05 3.66
N ASP A 551 10.25 2.31 3.41
CA ASP A 551 9.35 2.71 2.32
C ASP A 551 9.92 2.38 0.93
N ASP A 552 11.24 2.18 0.82
CA ASP A 552 11.92 1.78 -0.42
C ASP A 552 11.47 0.40 -0.93
N LEU A 553 10.89 -0.44 -0.06
CA LEU A 553 10.26 -1.70 -0.46
C LEU A 553 8.98 -1.48 -1.28
N GLY A 554 8.39 -0.28 -1.24
CA GLY A 554 7.20 0.10 -2.01
C GLY A 554 7.49 0.57 -3.44
N VAL A 555 8.75 0.83 -3.82
CA VAL A 555 9.11 1.45 -5.12
C VAL A 555 8.53 0.75 -6.33
N ASP A 556 8.56 -0.59 -6.33
CA ASP A 556 8.04 -1.37 -7.46
C ASP A 556 6.50 -1.20 -7.58
N VAL A 557 5.81 -0.99 -6.46
CA VAL A 557 4.37 -0.66 -6.41
C VAL A 557 4.13 0.76 -6.93
N ASP A 558 4.95 1.73 -6.52
CA ASP A 558 4.84 3.13 -6.94
C ASP A 558 4.98 3.27 -8.46
N ILE A 559 5.99 2.62 -9.05
CA ILE A 559 6.21 2.61 -10.51
C ILE A 559 5.01 1.97 -11.22
N ALA A 560 4.52 0.85 -10.71
CA ALA A 560 3.39 0.17 -11.33
C ALA A 560 2.10 1.00 -11.22
N MET A 561 1.86 1.70 -10.12
CA MET A 561 0.73 2.62 -9.98
C MET A 561 0.83 3.80 -10.95
N ALA A 562 2.03 4.38 -11.12
CA ALA A 562 2.32 5.38 -12.16
C ALA A 562 1.91 4.90 -13.55
N ALA A 563 2.38 3.70 -13.91
CA ALA A 563 2.24 3.14 -15.23
C ALA A 563 0.82 2.67 -15.53
N ARG A 564 0.09 2.22 -14.50
CA ARG A 564 -1.31 1.77 -14.61
C ARG A 564 -2.29 2.92 -14.64
N ARG A 565 -2.12 3.93 -13.79
CA ARG A 565 -3.14 4.97 -13.54
C ARG A 565 -2.89 6.28 -14.27
N ASP A 566 -1.64 6.67 -14.44
CA ASP A 566 -1.28 7.94 -15.08
C ASP A 566 -0.61 7.75 -16.44
N GLY A 567 -0.48 6.50 -16.91
CA GLY A 567 0.06 6.18 -18.23
C GLY A 567 1.56 6.48 -18.38
N VAL A 568 2.26 6.67 -17.26
CA VAL A 568 3.71 6.89 -17.26
C VAL A 568 4.42 5.66 -17.82
N PRO A 569 5.38 5.78 -18.74
CA PRO A 569 6.17 4.64 -19.19
C PRO A 569 6.90 3.98 -18.00
N GLY A 570 6.66 2.69 -17.75
CA GLY A 570 7.21 1.97 -16.60
C GLY A 570 6.63 0.55 -16.47
N GLU A 571 7.23 -0.26 -15.60
CA GLU A 571 6.79 -1.65 -15.38
C GLU A 571 5.42 -1.69 -14.70
N LYS A 572 4.45 -2.38 -15.32
CA LYS A 572 3.08 -2.47 -14.78
C LYS A 572 2.92 -3.62 -13.81
N VAL A 573 3.75 -4.66 -13.89
CA VAL A 573 3.64 -5.83 -13.01
C VAL A 573 4.95 -6.01 -12.26
N PRO A 574 4.99 -5.67 -10.95
CA PRO A 574 6.17 -5.85 -10.13
C PRO A 574 6.73 -7.27 -10.23
N HIS A 575 8.06 -7.39 -10.33
CA HIS A 575 8.70 -8.69 -10.34
C HIS A 575 8.57 -9.36 -8.97
N GLY A 576 8.16 -10.62 -8.96
CA GLY A 576 8.05 -11.40 -7.72
C GLY A 576 6.92 -12.43 -7.80
N ILE A 577 6.07 -12.53 -6.79
CA ILE A 577 5.07 -13.60 -6.66
C ILE A 577 4.06 -13.68 -7.81
N LEU A 578 3.84 -12.56 -8.51
CA LEU A 578 2.92 -12.45 -9.65
C LEU A 578 3.56 -12.96 -10.96
N THR A 579 4.89 -12.93 -11.06
CA THR A 579 5.62 -13.25 -12.30
C THR A 579 6.48 -14.51 -12.18
N ALA A 580 6.99 -14.83 -10.99
CA ALA A 580 8.04 -15.82 -10.78
C ALA A 580 7.64 -17.25 -11.15
N LEU A 581 6.38 -17.63 -10.93
CA LEU A 581 5.89 -18.99 -11.22
C LEU A 581 5.24 -19.12 -12.60
N LYS A 582 5.14 -18.02 -13.36
CA LYS A 582 4.46 -18.01 -14.66
C LYS A 582 5.10 -19.01 -15.62
N GLY A 583 4.29 -19.84 -16.26
CA GLY A 583 4.75 -20.87 -17.20
C GLY A 583 5.25 -22.18 -16.56
N THR A 584 5.42 -22.23 -15.24
CA THR A 584 5.74 -23.48 -14.52
C THR A 584 4.49 -24.34 -14.31
N ALA A 585 4.63 -25.65 -14.04
CA ALA A 585 3.48 -26.51 -13.76
C ALA A 585 2.72 -26.09 -12.48
N VAL A 586 3.44 -25.68 -11.43
CA VAL A 586 2.82 -25.15 -10.21
C VAL A 586 2.07 -23.85 -10.51
N GLY A 587 2.66 -22.93 -11.29
CA GLY A 587 1.98 -21.70 -11.73
C GLY A 587 0.68 -21.99 -12.48
N ARG A 588 0.71 -22.91 -13.46
CA ARG A 588 -0.50 -23.34 -14.19
C ARG A 588 -1.58 -23.94 -13.28
N ILE A 589 -1.18 -24.66 -12.22
CA ILE A 589 -2.12 -25.22 -11.25
C ILE A 589 -2.73 -24.11 -10.40
N ILE A 590 -1.93 -23.15 -9.93
CA ILE A 590 -2.41 -21.98 -9.17
C ILE A 590 -3.43 -21.19 -10.01
N GLU A 591 -3.13 -20.89 -11.27
CA GLU A 591 -4.05 -20.20 -12.20
C GLU A 591 -5.37 -20.94 -12.42
N GLN A 592 -5.36 -22.29 -12.33
CA GLN A 592 -6.57 -23.11 -12.42
C GLN A 592 -7.35 -23.16 -11.09
N ILE A 593 -6.68 -23.07 -9.95
CA ILE A 593 -7.31 -22.98 -8.62
C ILE A 593 -7.95 -21.60 -8.42
N GLU A 594 -7.33 -20.53 -8.92
CA GLU A 594 -7.85 -19.15 -8.83
C GLU A 594 -9.25 -18.99 -9.44
N ARG A 595 -9.69 -19.94 -10.28
CA ARG A 595 -11.03 -19.99 -10.90
C ARG A 595 -12.03 -20.88 -10.17
N ARG A 596 -11.66 -21.44 -9.02
CA ARG A 596 -12.44 -22.39 -8.24
C ARG A 596 -12.78 -21.82 -6.86
N SER A 597 -13.96 -22.18 -6.35
CA SER A 597 -14.43 -21.76 -5.02
C SER A 597 -14.49 -22.91 -4.01
N GLU A 598 -14.06 -24.13 -4.38
CA GLU A 598 -14.10 -25.26 -3.47
C GLU A 598 -13.04 -25.12 -2.36
N ALA A 599 -13.45 -25.29 -1.09
CA ALA A 599 -12.58 -25.15 0.08
C ALA A 599 -11.29 -26.00 -0.02
N GLY A 600 -11.39 -27.23 -0.53
CA GLY A 600 -10.24 -28.10 -0.73
C GLY A 600 -9.24 -27.56 -1.75
N ALA A 601 -9.71 -26.98 -2.85
CA ALA A 601 -8.86 -26.38 -3.86
C ALA A 601 -8.20 -25.09 -3.34
N ILE A 602 -8.96 -24.22 -2.69
CA ILE A 602 -8.46 -22.99 -2.07
C ILE A 602 -7.37 -23.33 -1.05
N GLY A 603 -7.62 -24.29 -0.16
CA GLY A 603 -6.66 -24.73 0.84
C GLY A 603 -5.35 -25.22 0.21
N VAL A 604 -5.41 -26.01 -0.87
CA VAL A 604 -4.20 -26.43 -1.59
C VAL A 604 -3.50 -25.26 -2.27
N GLY A 605 -4.25 -24.34 -2.89
CA GLY A 605 -3.69 -23.15 -3.52
C GLY A 605 -2.90 -22.28 -2.53
N LEU A 606 -3.44 -22.06 -1.33
CA LEU A 606 -2.76 -21.31 -0.26
C LEU A 606 -1.46 -22.00 0.17
N GLU A 607 -1.42 -23.34 0.21
CA GLU A 607 -0.20 -24.09 0.50
C GLU A 607 0.84 -24.01 -0.63
N LEU A 608 0.39 -24.02 -1.90
CA LEU A 608 1.28 -23.83 -3.05
C LEU A 608 1.91 -22.43 -3.06
N LEU A 609 1.16 -21.40 -2.68
CA LEU A 609 1.66 -20.03 -2.57
C LEU A 609 2.68 -19.84 -1.45
N LYS A 610 2.76 -20.76 -0.48
CA LYS A 610 3.76 -20.79 0.61
C LYS A 610 5.02 -21.58 0.24
N LEU A 611 5.17 -22.04 -0.99
CA LEU A 611 6.40 -22.71 -1.42
C LEU A 611 7.51 -21.70 -1.68
N SER A 612 8.76 -22.07 -1.37
CA SER A 612 9.92 -21.28 -1.80
C SER A 612 10.08 -21.41 -3.31
N GLY A 613 10.73 -20.43 -3.96
CA GLY A 613 10.97 -20.49 -5.40
C GLY A 613 11.64 -21.80 -5.83
N GLU A 614 12.67 -22.26 -5.09
CA GLU A 614 13.32 -23.54 -5.34
C GLU A 614 12.36 -24.73 -5.19
N SER A 615 11.50 -24.71 -4.17
CA SER A 615 10.54 -25.79 -3.90
C SER A 615 9.47 -25.86 -5.00
N ALA A 616 8.94 -24.73 -5.42
CA ALA A 616 7.96 -24.63 -6.50
C ALA A 616 8.54 -25.08 -7.85
N ASP A 617 9.79 -24.71 -8.13
CA ASP A 617 10.53 -25.15 -9.33
C ASP A 617 10.73 -26.68 -9.34
N ASN A 618 11.19 -27.23 -8.23
CA ASN A 618 11.42 -28.67 -8.11
C ASN A 618 10.10 -29.43 -8.26
N LEU A 619 9.05 -29.01 -7.54
CA LEU A 619 7.73 -29.60 -7.67
C LEU A 619 7.22 -29.52 -9.11
N SER A 620 7.39 -28.38 -9.79
CA SER A 620 6.98 -28.21 -11.18
C SER A 620 7.64 -29.21 -12.12
N ARG A 621 8.96 -29.41 -12.00
CA ARG A 621 9.70 -30.41 -12.78
C ARG A 621 9.23 -31.83 -12.49
N GLY A 622 8.92 -32.12 -11.22
CA GLY A 622 8.35 -33.40 -10.82
C GLY A 622 7.00 -33.66 -11.47
N ILE A 623 6.11 -32.65 -11.48
CA ILE A 623 4.80 -32.72 -12.12
C ILE A 623 4.95 -32.92 -13.64
N ASP A 624 5.77 -32.12 -14.32
CA ASP A 624 5.99 -32.25 -15.77
C ASP A 624 6.53 -33.65 -16.13
N ALA A 625 7.41 -34.22 -15.30
CA ALA A 625 7.96 -35.56 -15.52
C ALA A 625 6.90 -36.67 -15.39
N ILE A 626 6.06 -36.64 -14.36
CA ILE A 626 5.00 -37.65 -14.20
C ILE A 626 3.91 -37.49 -15.27
N VAL A 627 3.60 -36.26 -15.69
CA VAL A 627 2.62 -35.95 -16.74
C VAL A 627 3.08 -36.49 -18.09
N ALA A 628 4.36 -36.27 -18.45
CA ALA A 628 4.93 -36.77 -19.69
C ALA A 628 5.06 -38.31 -19.69
N THR A 629 5.43 -38.90 -18.56
CA THR A 629 5.57 -40.36 -18.44
C THR A 629 4.21 -41.05 -18.54
N ALA A 630 3.22 -40.56 -17.79
CA ALA A 630 1.84 -41.06 -17.84
C ALA A 630 1.22 -40.94 -19.24
N ALA A 631 1.56 -39.89 -19.98
CA ALA A 631 1.11 -39.72 -21.36
C ALA A 631 1.71 -40.78 -22.30
N LYS A 632 2.97 -41.16 -22.06
CA LYS A 632 3.72 -42.10 -22.91
C LYS A 632 3.36 -43.56 -22.62
N ASP A 633 3.21 -43.95 -21.36
CA ASP A 633 3.00 -45.34 -20.98
C ASP A 633 1.54 -45.68 -20.62
N GLY A 634 0.67 -44.67 -20.50
CA GLY A 634 -0.73 -44.82 -20.14
C GLY A 634 -0.99 -45.25 -18.70
N LYS A 635 0.04 -45.28 -17.84
CA LYS A 635 -0.07 -45.76 -16.45
C LYS A 635 -0.23 -44.59 -15.46
N PRO A 636 -0.84 -44.81 -14.29
CA PRO A 636 -0.84 -43.83 -13.21
C PRO A 636 0.57 -43.60 -12.66
N HIS A 637 0.90 -42.34 -12.39
CA HIS A 637 2.15 -41.94 -11.72
C HIS A 637 1.84 -40.98 -10.57
N ASP A 638 2.73 -40.90 -9.59
CA ASP A 638 2.61 -39.92 -8.51
C ASP A 638 3.96 -39.33 -8.11
N ILE A 639 3.88 -38.18 -7.44
CA ILE A 639 4.99 -37.58 -6.72
C ILE A 639 4.49 -37.16 -5.34
N THR A 640 5.28 -37.45 -4.32
CA THR A 640 5.01 -37.04 -2.95
C THR A 640 6.21 -36.30 -2.39
N VAL A 641 5.92 -35.16 -1.76
CA VAL A 641 6.88 -34.23 -1.20
C VAL A 641 6.48 -33.93 0.24
N ALA A 642 7.42 -34.02 1.17
CA ALA A 642 7.18 -33.67 2.57
C ALA A 642 8.10 -32.53 3.02
N SER A 643 7.58 -31.65 3.89
CA SER A 643 8.31 -30.62 4.60
C SER A 643 8.22 -30.88 6.10
N SER A 644 9.30 -31.41 6.68
CA SER A 644 9.40 -31.66 8.12
C SER A 644 9.35 -30.36 8.92
N LYS A 645 9.96 -29.27 8.43
CA LYS A 645 9.94 -27.96 9.10
C LYS A 645 8.53 -27.37 9.18
N ALA A 646 7.75 -27.51 8.12
CA ALA A 646 6.40 -26.94 8.05
C ALA A 646 5.29 -27.92 8.50
N ALA A 647 5.67 -29.06 9.11
CA ALA A 647 4.76 -30.14 9.53
C ALA A 647 3.68 -30.47 8.47
N SER A 648 4.08 -30.51 7.19
CA SER A 648 3.15 -30.58 6.06
C SER A 648 3.73 -31.32 4.85
N GLY A 649 2.90 -31.64 3.88
CA GLY A 649 3.33 -32.27 2.64
C GLY A 649 2.31 -32.16 1.53
N LEU A 650 2.71 -32.64 0.34
CA LEU A 650 1.92 -32.58 -0.87
C LEU A 650 2.10 -33.86 -1.69
N THR A 651 1.00 -34.38 -2.22
CA THR A 651 0.97 -35.53 -3.13
C THR A 651 0.23 -35.16 -4.41
N VAL A 652 0.85 -35.41 -5.57
CA VAL A 652 0.24 -35.23 -6.89
C VAL A 652 0.11 -36.58 -7.56
N HIS A 653 -1.10 -36.98 -7.95
CA HIS A 653 -1.33 -38.11 -8.83
C HIS A 653 -1.55 -37.62 -10.27
N CYS A 654 -1.03 -38.36 -11.25
CA CYS A 654 -1.30 -38.16 -12.66
C CYS A 654 -1.98 -39.40 -13.23
N ASN A 655 -3.27 -39.29 -13.58
CA ASN A 655 -4.06 -40.41 -14.11
C ASN A 655 -5.35 -39.95 -14.80
N ARG A 656 -5.99 -40.85 -15.57
CA ARG A 656 -7.32 -40.68 -16.18
C ARG A 656 -8.43 -41.48 -15.47
N LEU A 657 -8.21 -41.92 -14.23
CA LEU A 657 -9.21 -42.69 -13.49
C LEU A 657 -10.43 -41.80 -13.22
N ALA A 658 -11.65 -42.37 -13.21
CA ALA A 658 -12.85 -41.66 -12.82
C ALA A 658 -12.71 -41.01 -11.43
N GLU A 659 -13.33 -39.85 -11.21
CA GLU A 659 -13.19 -39.09 -9.96
C GLU A 659 -13.63 -39.88 -8.72
N SER A 660 -14.68 -40.70 -8.86
CA SER A 660 -15.15 -41.63 -7.81
C SER A 660 -14.12 -42.65 -7.36
N VAL A 661 -13.09 -42.91 -8.18
CA VAL A 661 -11.97 -43.81 -7.86
C VAL A 661 -10.71 -43.03 -7.49
N ALA A 662 -10.40 -41.98 -8.25
CA ALA A 662 -9.19 -41.19 -8.08
C ALA A 662 -9.20 -40.38 -6.78
N GLY A 663 -10.35 -39.81 -6.39
CA GLY A 663 -10.53 -39.03 -5.19
C GLY A 663 -10.23 -39.82 -3.91
N PRO A 664 -10.92 -40.96 -3.65
CA PRO A 664 -10.64 -41.80 -2.49
C PRO A 664 -9.21 -42.33 -2.45
N LYS A 665 -8.64 -42.71 -3.61
CA LYS A 665 -7.24 -43.16 -3.70
C LYS A 665 -6.24 -42.06 -3.32
N LEU A 666 -6.43 -40.85 -3.83
CA LEU A 666 -5.59 -39.71 -3.47
C LEU A 666 -5.70 -39.41 -1.97
N ARG A 667 -6.94 -39.31 -1.46
CA ARG A 667 -7.20 -39.02 -0.05
C ARG A 667 -6.51 -40.03 0.87
N TRP A 668 -6.69 -41.32 0.60
CA TRP A 668 -6.04 -42.38 1.37
C TRP A 668 -4.51 -42.27 1.33
N HIS A 669 -3.92 -42.02 0.15
CA HIS A 669 -2.48 -41.81 0.02
C HIS A 669 -2.02 -40.59 0.85
N CYS A 670 -2.75 -39.47 0.81
CA CYS A 670 -2.47 -38.29 1.61
C CYS A 670 -2.57 -38.56 3.12
N GLU A 671 -3.59 -39.28 3.59
CA GLU A 671 -3.76 -39.64 5.02
C GLU A 671 -2.60 -40.49 5.53
N LEU A 672 -2.19 -41.51 4.77
CA LEU A 672 -1.04 -42.35 5.09
C LEU A 672 0.25 -41.53 5.16
N ARG A 673 0.49 -40.65 4.18
CA ARG A 673 1.69 -39.83 4.15
C ARG A 673 1.72 -38.81 5.29
N LYS A 674 0.61 -38.12 5.54
CA LYS A 674 0.42 -37.23 6.68
C LYS A 674 0.72 -37.94 7.99
N TYR A 675 0.19 -39.14 8.18
CA TYR A 675 0.41 -39.93 9.38
C TYR A 675 1.88 -40.35 9.54
N SER A 676 2.49 -40.86 8.47
CA SER A 676 3.86 -41.40 8.49
C SER A 676 4.93 -40.40 8.92
N VAL A 677 4.71 -39.10 8.70
CA VAL A 677 5.63 -38.03 9.10
C VAL A 677 5.08 -37.13 10.20
N LYS A 678 3.98 -37.53 10.85
CA LYS A 678 3.32 -36.79 11.93
C LYS A 678 2.96 -35.34 11.54
N ALA A 679 2.55 -35.14 10.28
CA ALA A 679 2.15 -33.83 9.78
C ALA A 679 0.75 -33.42 10.28
N THR A 680 0.54 -32.11 10.41
CA THR A 680 -0.75 -31.51 10.78
C THR A 680 -1.62 -31.27 9.54
N LYS A 681 -0.99 -31.06 8.38
CA LYS A 681 -1.69 -30.82 7.10
C LYS A 681 -1.07 -31.56 5.91
N TRP A 682 -1.89 -31.89 4.91
CA TRP A 682 -1.43 -32.54 3.67
C TRP A 682 -2.27 -32.14 2.47
N ALA A 683 -1.63 -31.65 1.42
CA ALA A 683 -2.25 -31.29 0.15
C ALA A 683 -2.28 -32.48 -0.82
N GLY A 684 -3.39 -32.66 -1.52
CA GLY A 684 -3.56 -33.66 -2.57
C GLY A 684 -4.02 -33.01 -3.87
N LEU A 685 -3.41 -33.42 -4.98
CA LEU A 685 -3.73 -32.93 -6.33
C LEU A 685 -3.86 -34.11 -7.29
N VAL A 686 -4.81 -34.04 -8.22
CA VAL A 686 -4.85 -34.94 -9.39
C VAL A 686 -4.76 -34.12 -10.66
N VAL A 687 -3.81 -34.49 -11.53
CA VAL A 687 -3.58 -33.85 -12.84
C VAL A 687 -3.79 -34.84 -13.98
N GLU A 688 -4.12 -34.31 -15.16
CA GLU A 688 -4.34 -35.11 -16.35
C GLU A 688 -3.01 -35.45 -17.08
N PRO A 689 -2.84 -36.70 -17.57
CA PRO A 689 -1.70 -37.06 -18.40
C PRO A 689 -1.62 -36.25 -19.70
N GLY A 690 -0.42 -35.83 -20.07
CA GLY A 690 -0.14 -35.04 -21.27
C GLY A 690 -0.31 -33.53 -21.05
N THR A 691 -1.50 -33.08 -20.67
CA THR A 691 -1.81 -31.65 -20.48
C THR A 691 -1.30 -31.12 -19.13
N GLY A 692 -1.29 -31.96 -18.09
CA GLY A 692 -1.04 -31.54 -16.71
C GLY A 692 -2.18 -30.67 -16.14
N ALA A 693 -3.35 -30.66 -16.78
CA ALA A 693 -4.50 -29.90 -16.32
C ALA A 693 -4.97 -30.41 -14.94
N LEU A 694 -5.31 -29.50 -14.04
CA LEU A 694 -5.82 -29.82 -12.72
C LEU A 694 -7.22 -30.42 -12.86
N ARG A 695 -7.39 -31.64 -12.35
CA ARG A 695 -8.70 -32.30 -12.30
C ARG A 695 -9.42 -31.89 -11.02
N PHE A 696 -8.84 -32.21 -9.86
CA PHE A 696 -9.37 -31.82 -8.55
C PHE A 696 -8.24 -31.76 -7.51
N ALA A 697 -8.51 -31.08 -6.39
CA ALA A 697 -7.58 -30.81 -5.31
C ALA A 697 -8.28 -30.92 -3.96
N GLY A 698 -7.54 -31.31 -2.92
CA GLY A 698 -8.07 -31.42 -1.56
C GLY A 698 -7.00 -31.25 -0.51
N LEU A 699 -7.38 -30.64 0.61
CA LEU A 699 -6.51 -30.43 1.76
C LEU A 699 -7.01 -31.27 2.95
N ILE A 700 -6.10 -32.03 3.54
CA ILE A 700 -6.33 -32.76 4.79
C ILE A 700 -5.69 -31.95 5.91
N ASP A 701 -6.49 -31.44 6.84
CA ASP A 701 -6.01 -30.50 7.86
C ASP A 701 -6.67 -30.77 9.20
N PHE A 702 -5.96 -31.54 10.03
CA PHE A 702 -6.36 -31.89 11.39
C PHE A 702 -5.14 -32.33 12.22
N PRO A 703 -5.13 -32.12 13.55
CA PRO A 703 -4.01 -32.52 14.39
C PRO A 703 -3.69 -34.02 14.26
N TRP A 704 -2.40 -34.37 14.24
CA TRP A 704 -1.99 -35.77 14.25
C TRP A 704 -2.39 -36.43 15.57
N LYS A 705 -2.94 -37.64 15.50
CA LYS A 705 -3.23 -38.49 16.65
C LYS A 705 -2.75 -39.90 16.34
N LYS A 706 -2.19 -40.58 17.34
CA LYS A 706 -1.75 -41.97 17.20
C LYS A 706 -2.96 -42.88 16.93
N ASP A 707 -2.81 -43.78 15.97
CA ASP A 707 -3.85 -44.70 15.55
C ASP A 707 -3.22 -46.06 15.15
N ALA A 708 -3.78 -47.16 15.67
CA ALA A 708 -3.20 -48.48 15.50
C ALA A 708 -3.32 -49.02 14.06
N GLU A 709 -4.41 -48.70 13.35
CA GLU A 709 -4.60 -49.09 11.96
C GLU A 709 -3.64 -48.32 11.05
N MET A 710 -3.46 -47.03 11.31
CA MET A 710 -2.51 -46.20 10.59
C MET A 710 -1.05 -46.58 10.89
N ASP A 711 -0.72 -46.99 12.13
CA ASP A 711 0.60 -47.56 12.47
C ASP A 711 0.89 -48.80 11.61
N ALA A 712 -0.08 -49.73 11.51
CA ALA A 712 0.06 -50.92 10.68
C ALA A 712 0.16 -50.58 9.18
N ALA A 713 -0.68 -49.66 8.69
CA ALA A 713 -0.73 -49.27 7.29
C ALA A 713 0.52 -48.49 6.82
N THR A 714 1.22 -47.81 7.74
CA THR A 714 2.40 -47.00 7.42
C THR A 714 3.74 -47.69 7.75
N ALA A 715 3.73 -48.83 8.46
CA ALA A 715 4.92 -49.54 8.95
C ALA A 715 5.99 -49.85 7.88
N HIS A 716 5.57 -50.12 6.65
CA HIS A 716 6.45 -50.50 5.54
C HIS A 716 6.61 -49.40 4.47
N MET A 717 6.09 -48.21 4.73
CA MET A 717 6.19 -47.12 3.76
C MET A 717 7.62 -46.59 3.71
N ALA A 718 8.16 -46.48 2.49
CA ALA A 718 9.40 -45.75 2.27
C ALA A 718 9.23 -44.29 2.75
N PRO A 719 10.26 -43.70 3.39
CA PRO A 719 10.19 -42.31 3.82
C PRO A 719 9.88 -41.40 2.61
N PRO A 720 9.04 -40.36 2.78
CA PRO A 720 8.77 -39.44 1.70
C PRO A 720 10.05 -38.73 1.26
N GLN A 721 10.17 -38.47 -0.04
CA GLN A 721 11.34 -37.80 -0.59
C GLN A 721 11.35 -36.34 -0.10
N PRO A 722 12.46 -35.84 0.48
CA PRO A 722 12.59 -34.42 0.76
C PRO A 722 12.64 -33.66 -0.58
N ILE A 723 12.15 -32.42 -0.61
CA ILE A 723 12.15 -31.54 -1.80
C ILE A 723 13.52 -31.55 -2.51
N LYS A 724 14.61 -31.53 -1.72
CA LYS A 724 16.00 -31.56 -2.20
C LYS A 724 16.40 -32.89 -2.86
N ALA A 725 15.83 -34.04 -2.49
CA ALA A 725 16.15 -35.34 -3.09
C ALA A 725 15.65 -35.47 -4.55
N LEU A 726 14.64 -34.68 -4.94
CA LEU A 726 14.21 -34.59 -6.33
C LEU A 726 15.34 -34.11 -7.26
N GLN A 727 16.27 -33.28 -6.75
CA GLN A 727 17.46 -32.84 -7.49
C GLN A 727 18.39 -34.00 -7.85
N ALA A 728 18.52 -35.01 -7.00
CA ALA A 728 19.35 -36.19 -7.26
C ALA A 728 18.73 -37.10 -8.32
N PHE A 729 17.39 -37.22 -8.34
CA PHE A 729 16.65 -37.95 -9.37
C PHE A 729 16.73 -37.24 -10.73
N ILE A 730 16.59 -35.91 -10.74
CA ILE A 730 16.74 -35.06 -11.95
C ILE A 730 18.19 -35.07 -12.46
N ARG A 731 19.22 -35.17 -11.61
CA ARG A 731 20.62 -35.33 -12.05
C ARG A 731 20.91 -36.70 -12.66
N ARG A 732 20.17 -37.75 -12.27
CA ARG A 732 20.31 -39.12 -12.80
C ARG A 732 19.53 -39.35 -14.10
N GLY A 733 18.47 -38.57 -14.35
CA GLY A 733 17.80 -38.48 -15.65
C GLY A 733 18.46 -37.44 -16.56
N ARG A 734 18.71 -37.77 -17.83
CA ARG A 734 19.32 -36.85 -18.83
C ARG A 734 18.41 -35.68 -19.21
N ILE A 735 18.08 -34.77 -18.29
CA ILE A 735 17.54 -33.45 -18.62
C ILE A 735 18.65 -32.44 -18.38
N LYS A 736 19.50 -32.26 -19.39
CA LYS A 736 20.43 -31.12 -19.42
C LYS A 736 19.58 -29.86 -19.43
N ARG A 737 19.79 -28.94 -18.48
CA ARG A 737 19.41 -27.54 -18.66
C ARG A 737 19.90 -27.13 -20.07
N PRO A 738 19.06 -26.60 -20.98
CA PRO A 738 19.62 -25.78 -22.04
C PRO A 738 20.32 -24.63 -21.32
N LYS A 739 21.64 -24.54 -21.42
CA LYS A 739 22.33 -23.33 -20.98
C LYS A 739 21.76 -22.21 -21.85
N PRO A 740 21.17 -21.15 -21.27
CA PRO A 740 20.72 -20.02 -22.06
C PRO A 740 21.90 -19.54 -22.90
N GLY A 741 21.70 -19.45 -24.21
CA GLY A 741 22.67 -18.94 -25.15
C GLY A 741 23.03 -17.51 -24.76
N ARG A 742 24.27 -17.08 -25.06
CA ARG A 742 24.77 -15.73 -24.74
C ARG A 742 23.78 -14.61 -25.14
N ASN A 743 22.99 -14.81 -26.19
CA ASN A 743 22.05 -13.83 -26.72
C ASN A 743 20.58 -14.07 -26.33
N ASP A 744 20.27 -15.16 -25.63
CA ASP A 744 18.90 -15.47 -25.17
C ASP A 744 18.48 -14.50 -24.08
N GLN A 745 17.18 -14.30 -23.89
CA GLN A 745 16.69 -13.54 -22.74
C GLN A 745 17.14 -14.21 -21.44
N CYS A 746 17.59 -13.39 -20.49
CA CYS A 746 18.12 -13.88 -19.24
C CYS A 746 16.99 -14.54 -18.42
N PRO A 747 17.17 -15.76 -17.89
CA PRO A 747 16.13 -16.46 -17.13
C PRO A 747 15.69 -15.77 -15.84
N CYS A 748 16.43 -14.76 -15.38
CA CYS A 748 16.05 -13.94 -14.23
C CYS A 748 14.94 -12.92 -14.54
N GLY A 749 14.40 -12.92 -15.77
CA GLY A 749 13.28 -12.05 -16.14
C GLY A 749 13.63 -10.57 -16.34
N SER A 750 14.91 -10.20 -16.33
CA SER A 750 15.36 -8.80 -16.42
C SER A 750 15.17 -8.12 -17.79
N GLY A 751 14.54 -8.79 -18.76
CA GLY A 751 14.43 -8.33 -20.16
C GLY A 751 15.75 -8.27 -20.95
N LYS A 752 16.90 -8.32 -20.27
CA LYS A 752 18.25 -8.24 -20.87
C LYS A 752 18.70 -9.60 -21.42
N LYS A 753 19.57 -9.59 -22.45
CA LYS A 753 20.24 -10.80 -22.95
C LYS A 753 21.14 -11.39 -21.87
N TYR A 754 21.23 -12.72 -21.78
CA TYR A 754 21.99 -13.43 -20.74
C TYR A 754 23.43 -12.92 -20.59
N LYS A 755 24.11 -12.59 -21.70
CA LYS A 755 25.46 -12.00 -21.70
C LYS A 755 25.60 -10.61 -21.04
N ARG A 756 24.51 -9.84 -20.96
CA ARG A 756 24.48 -8.48 -20.40
C ARG A 756 23.85 -8.44 -19.01
N CYS A 757 23.60 -9.61 -18.42
CA CYS A 757 23.01 -9.73 -17.10
C CYS A 757 23.91 -10.62 -16.24
N HIS A 758 23.69 -11.93 -16.25
CA HIS A 758 24.40 -12.87 -15.38
C HIS A 758 25.76 -13.33 -15.92
N LEU A 759 26.10 -13.04 -17.18
CA LEU A 759 27.40 -13.36 -17.79
C LEU A 759 28.39 -12.19 -17.82
N SER A 760 27.92 -10.97 -17.54
CA SER A 760 28.76 -9.75 -17.49
C SER A 760 29.26 -9.43 -16.09
N MET A 761 28.63 -9.95 -15.03
CA MET A 761 29.19 -9.92 -13.69
C MET A 761 30.20 -11.06 -13.55
N GLY A 762 31.49 -10.73 -13.57
CA GLY A 762 32.56 -11.69 -13.34
C GLY A 762 32.37 -12.41 -12.00
N GLY A 763 32.20 -13.73 -12.09
CA GLY A 763 32.26 -14.74 -11.03
C GLY A 763 32.14 -14.28 -9.57
N TRP A 764 30.95 -14.44 -9.00
CA TRP A 764 30.80 -14.77 -7.58
C TRP A 764 30.30 -16.22 -7.47
N PRO A 765 30.87 -17.05 -6.56
CA PRO A 765 30.44 -18.43 -6.39
C PRO A 765 29.03 -18.47 -5.76
N PRO A 766 28.24 -19.53 -6.02
CA PRO A 766 26.91 -19.65 -5.45
C PRO A 766 27.00 -19.81 -3.93
N ALA A 767 26.35 -18.91 -3.19
CA ALA A 767 26.04 -19.12 -1.78
C ALA A 767 25.04 -20.30 -1.67
N GLY A 768 25.34 -21.23 -0.76
CA GLY A 768 24.56 -22.44 -0.49
C GLY A 768 23.38 -22.24 0.43
#